data_AF-A0A846AJ70-F1
#
_entry.id   AF-A0A846AJ70-F1
#
_cell.length_a   1.000
_cell.length_b   1.000
_cell.length_c   1.000
_cell.angle_alpha   90.00
_cell.angle_beta   90.00
_cell.angle_gamma   90.00
#
_symmetry.space_group_name_H-M   'P 1'
#
loop_
_entity.id
_entity.type
_entity.pdbx_description
1 polymer ?
#
loop_
_entity_poly.entity_id
_entity_poly.type
_entity_poly.pdbx_seq_one_letter_code
_entity_poly.pdbx_strand_id
1 'polypeptide(L)'
;MTYQIGGSLQDDSPSYVERLADTQLYEALKRGEFCYVLNSRQMGKSSLLVRTRHKLQKEGIKCSTVDLTNIGSKHITPTQWYKGVAGELWRGFQLLGKVNLKKWWKEEEDISLLQRLSRFISDILLKQFPENNIVIFVDEIDSILSLDFSVDDFFALIRFCYNQRAIYPEYKRITFGIFGVATPSDLIKDKTRTPFNIGRAIELDGFTLEQVQPLAAGLKIGIGDSFEVIKQILYWTNGQPFLSQKLCKLVVEASRDSVSEIITIPAGNEEFWVESIVRTKMLHKWESQDEPEHLRTIRDRIQRNEKRAAKLLGIYQAILQRKEIETDDSREQMELILSGLVVKKDGLLKVKNRIYAEVFNTEWVEKQLNVLRPYSQVLEAWIASNKTDPSRLLRGLALKDAQKWSQGKSLSDIDYEFLAASVEFDKLEIQKALEAEKTKAIEAQLAEEQKRLLQEQKTAKLQRIFLAAVSLALLIVSGLGIITFIQYQRAETREKEAIISEIKALVSSSTGNYNSHQRLDALLSAIEANKKLQKLRQVDSKLKNQVELVLTKALYGVDEYNRLIGHRAGLWGVAVSPDCEFIASASADRTVKLWNKNGKLLTTFTSHNSGVLGVTFSPDGEIIASSDEQGNILLWYKNGKLLRTLKGHSGAVARVTFSSDGKIIASASEDKTVKLWNKSGKLLRTLKGHSMKIADVAISSDGEIIASASTDRTVKLWNKNGKLLNTLTGVGVRSVAISPDSEIIASASQDGTVKLWNKSGKLLNTLTDNDGIIYRLAWSSDGQMLASASIDTTVKIWHRDGRLYRTLRGHSAVVRDIAFSPDGKTIVSASEDKTVKLWKLDNSLYKILTGHEDWVGAVAWSFDGSLLASASADTTVKLWQTNGKLLRSLEGHQAIVFDVDFSPNNRTLASASSDNSIKLWQTNGKLLQTLEKNVVFWGVAFSPDGDKIVSALGNNTVNLWQTNGKLLLTLTGHTAEVKDVTWSPNGKIIASTSVDNTVKLWQADGKLLRTLTGHKSTVRGVVFSPDGEIIASAGADNMLKLWQRDGTLLRSFFGHDASIWGVDFSPDGKIIASASLDKTVKLWNIDGTLLKTLTAHSGGVRGVAFSPDGKILASASSDRTIILWNLDRILQLDKLAYACNWVKDYLQTNQQLEQSDRNLCSDFG
;
A
#
# COMPACT_ATOMS: atom_id res chain seq x y z
N MET A 1 26.98 11.92 26.88
CA MET A 1 25.80 12.71 26.46
C MET A 1 25.48 12.31 25.03
N THR A 2 24.21 12.16 24.68
CA THR A 2 23.75 11.71 23.36
C THR A 2 22.75 12.72 22.82
N TYR A 3 23.02 13.29 21.63
CA TYR A 3 22.09 14.19 20.96
C TYR A 3 20.91 13.40 20.39
N GLN A 4 19.69 13.77 20.76
CA GLN A 4 18.47 13.12 20.28
C GLN A 4 17.82 14.01 19.21
N ILE A 5 17.91 13.55 17.95
CA ILE A 5 17.38 14.27 16.80
C ILE A 5 15.91 13.88 16.60
N GLY A 6 15.00 14.81 16.86
CA GLY A 6 13.55 14.60 16.71
C GLY A 6 12.90 13.87 17.89
N GLY A 7 11.56 13.87 17.87
CA GLY A 7 10.74 13.39 18.99
C GLY A 7 10.73 14.33 20.20
N SER A 8 10.09 13.90 21.28
CA SER A 8 10.12 14.58 22.58
C SER A 8 11.33 14.15 23.40
N LEU A 9 11.95 15.11 24.11
CA LEU A 9 12.97 14.85 25.12
C LEU A 9 12.30 14.50 26.46
N GLN A 10 12.95 13.64 27.25
CA GLN A 10 12.57 13.40 28.65
C GLN A 10 12.88 14.63 29.52
N ASP A 11 12.20 14.77 30.66
CA ASP A 11 12.28 15.98 31.50
C ASP A 11 13.68 16.25 32.07
N ASP A 12 14.48 15.21 32.25
CA ASP A 12 15.84 15.21 32.78
C ASP A 12 16.92 15.17 31.68
N SER A 13 16.55 15.27 30.40
CA SER A 13 17.52 15.16 29.30
C SER A 13 18.60 16.26 29.37
N PRO A 14 19.89 15.90 29.44
CA PRO A 14 20.98 16.89 29.48
C PRO A 14 21.14 17.66 28.16
N SER A 15 20.46 17.23 27.08
CA SER A 15 20.43 17.91 25.79
C SER A 15 19.35 18.99 25.66
N TYR A 16 18.49 19.16 26.67
CA TYR A 16 17.44 20.17 26.62
C TYR A 16 18.02 21.58 26.86
N VAL A 17 17.77 22.47 25.92
CA VAL A 17 18.08 23.90 26.02
C VAL A 17 16.84 24.64 26.52
N GLU A 18 16.92 25.22 27.72
CA GLU A 18 15.84 26.03 28.29
C GLU A 18 15.80 27.41 27.63
N ARG A 19 14.61 27.83 27.17
CA ARG A 19 14.37 29.08 26.44
C ARG A 19 13.44 29.97 27.23
N LEU A 20 13.35 31.24 26.84
CA LEU A 20 12.38 32.19 27.42
C LEU A 20 10.93 31.66 27.35
N ALA A 21 10.60 30.93 26.27
CA ALA A 21 9.30 30.28 26.08
C ALA A 21 8.94 29.26 27.18
N ASP A 22 9.93 28.56 27.75
CA ASP A 22 9.73 27.60 28.84
C ASP A 22 9.18 28.28 30.10
N THR A 23 9.83 29.37 30.51
CA THR A 23 9.41 30.18 31.67
C THR A 23 8.09 30.89 31.40
N GLN A 24 7.92 31.49 30.21
CA GLN A 24 6.70 32.21 29.85
C GLN A 24 5.46 31.31 29.82
N LEU A 25 5.53 30.15 29.18
CA LEU A 25 4.42 29.19 29.11
C LEU A 25 4.08 28.66 30.51
N TYR A 26 5.08 28.28 31.29
CA TYR A 26 4.91 27.74 32.64
C TYR A 26 4.22 28.75 33.56
N GLU A 27 4.73 29.98 33.64
CA GLU A 27 4.17 31.03 34.48
C GLU A 27 2.76 31.47 34.03
N ALA A 28 2.50 31.53 32.72
CA ALA A 28 1.18 31.85 32.19
C ALA A 28 0.15 30.76 32.56
N LEU A 29 0.46 29.47 32.32
CA LEU A 29 -0.41 28.35 32.70
C LEU A 29 -0.62 28.26 34.21
N LYS A 30 0.40 28.57 35.02
CA LYS A 30 0.34 28.61 36.49
C LYS A 30 -0.60 29.71 37.01
N ARG A 31 -0.62 30.88 36.36
CA ARG A 31 -1.62 31.95 36.61
C ARG A 31 -3.01 31.64 36.04
N GLY A 32 -3.17 30.53 35.32
CA GLY A 32 -4.43 30.15 34.68
C GLY A 32 -4.71 30.88 33.37
N GLU A 33 -3.72 31.52 32.74
CA GLU A 33 -3.86 32.07 31.39
C GLU A 33 -3.97 30.93 30.38
N PHE A 34 -4.99 30.97 29.50
CA PHE A 34 -5.00 30.07 28.34
C PHE A 34 -3.80 30.40 27.46
N CYS A 35 -3.15 29.39 26.89
CA CYS A 35 -1.95 29.58 26.06
C CYS A 35 -2.06 28.81 24.74
N TYR A 36 -1.41 29.31 23.69
CA TYR A 36 -1.22 28.55 22.46
C TYR A 36 0.20 28.69 21.90
N VAL A 37 0.73 27.57 21.41
CA VAL A 37 2.11 27.37 20.96
C VAL A 37 2.07 26.82 19.53
N LEU A 38 1.74 27.72 18.61
CA LEU A 38 1.51 27.43 17.20
C LEU A 38 2.74 27.85 16.38
N ASN A 39 3.48 26.87 15.86
CA ASN A 39 4.73 27.13 15.12
C ASN A 39 5.01 25.97 14.14
N SER A 40 5.98 26.17 13.24
CA SER A 40 6.57 25.14 12.36
C SER A 40 6.95 23.82 13.07
N ARG A 41 7.08 22.73 12.30
CA ARG A 41 7.55 21.43 12.81
C ARG A 41 9.01 21.52 13.28
N GLN A 42 9.43 20.57 14.12
CA GLN A 42 10.80 20.45 14.63
C GLN A 42 11.36 21.65 15.46
N MET A 43 10.49 22.46 16.08
CA MET A 43 10.86 23.56 16.99
C MET A 43 10.88 23.16 18.50
N GLY A 44 10.80 21.87 18.82
CA GLY A 44 10.82 21.35 20.19
C GLY A 44 9.54 21.56 21.01
N LYS A 45 8.37 21.68 20.35
CA LYS A 45 7.06 21.89 20.99
C LYS A 45 6.69 20.80 22.00
N SER A 46 6.77 19.53 21.61
CA SER A 46 6.37 18.41 22.48
C SER A 46 7.30 18.25 23.69
N SER A 47 8.59 18.56 23.53
CA SER A 47 9.55 18.59 24.66
C SER A 47 9.20 19.72 25.66
N LEU A 48 8.86 20.92 25.16
CA LEU A 48 8.36 22.03 25.98
C LEU A 48 7.08 21.63 26.73
N LEU A 49 6.11 21.02 26.05
CA LEU A 49 4.88 20.49 26.66
C LEU A 49 5.20 19.51 27.80
N VAL A 50 6.07 18.53 27.57
CA VAL A 50 6.44 17.51 28.56
C VAL A 50 7.06 18.13 29.81
N ARG A 51 8.05 19.04 29.66
CA ARG A 51 8.68 19.71 30.81
C ARG A 51 7.72 20.61 31.56
N THR A 52 6.95 21.45 30.85
CA THR A 52 5.97 22.34 31.50
C THR A 52 4.91 21.54 32.26
N ARG A 53 4.39 20.46 31.68
CA ARG A 53 3.45 19.55 32.34
C ARG A 53 4.06 18.94 33.61
N HIS A 54 5.32 18.51 33.58
CA HIS A 54 5.98 17.91 34.75
C HIS A 54 6.28 18.94 35.85
N LYS A 55 6.73 20.16 35.49
CA LYS A 55 6.88 21.27 36.45
C LYS A 55 5.56 21.59 37.15
N LEU A 56 4.45 21.72 36.41
CA LEU A 56 3.12 21.98 36.99
C LEU A 56 2.62 20.81 37.87
N GLN A 57 2.84 19.56 37.45
CA GLN A 57 2.46 18.38 38.23
C GLN A 57 3.23 18.26 39.56
N LYS A 58 4.51 18.66 39.60
CA LYS A 58 5.31 18.74 40.84
C LYS A 58 4.73 19.74 41.85
N GLU A 59 4.07 20.80 41.40
CA GLU A 59 3.36 21.78 42.24
C GLU A 59 1.91 21.39 42.57
N GLY A 60 1.50 20.14 42.29
CA GLY A 60 0.17 19.62 42.66
C GLY A 60 -0.96 19.95 41.68
N ILE A 61 -0.67 20.66 40.59
CA ILE A 61 -1.65 20.96 39.53
C ILE A 61 -1.98 19.67 38.76
N LYS A 62 -3.26 19.42 38.49
CA LYS A 62 -3.69 18.24 37.72
C LYS A 62 -3.57 18.54 36.24
N CYS A 63 -2.73 17.79 35.53
CA CYS A 63 -2.52 17.98 34.09
C CYS A 63 -2.87 16.72 33.29
N SER A 64 -3.53 16.91 32.15
CA SER A 64 -3.79 15.87 31.14
C SER A 64 -3.38 16.38 29.76
N THR A 65 -3.05 15.46 28.86
CA THR A 65 -2.73 15.75 27.45
C THR A 65 -3.72 15.02 26.56
N VAL A 66 -4.31 15.75 25.61
CA VAL A 66 -5.16 15.21 24.53
C VAL A 66 -4.34 15.26 23.25
N ASP A 67 -3.80 14.12 22.85
CA ASP A 67 -3.15 13.97 21.55
C ASP A 67 -4.21 13.69 20.48
N LEU A 68 -4.36 14.62 19.54
CA LEU A 68 -5.38 14.53 18.50
C LEU A 68 -5.01 13.56 17.38
N THR A 69 -3.75 13.12 17.27
CA THR A 69 -3.35 12.05 16.35
C THR A 69 -3.86 10.69 16.83
N ASN A 70 -3.80 10.43 18.14
CA ASN A 70 -4.23 9.17 18.77
C ASN A 70 -5.75 8.94 18.67
N ILE A 71 -6.53 10.01 18.52
CA ILE A 71 -7.98 9.92 18.27
C ILE A 71 -8.28 9.44 16.84
N GLY A 72 -7.41 9.78 15.88
CA GLY A 72 -7.54 9.46 14.46
C GLY A 72 -8.04 10.64 13.62
N SER A 73 -7.46 10.78 12.41
CA SER A 73 -7.68 11.94 11.53
C SER A 73 -8.29 11.61 10.17
N LYS A 74 -8.28 10.34 9.73
CA LYS A 74 -8.91 9.86 8.49
C LYS A 74 -9.98 8.83 8.84
N HIS A 75 -11.15 8.91 8.18
CA HIS A 75 -12.29 7.99 8.35
C HIS A 75 -12.91 7.92 9.76
N ILE A 76 -12.79 8.99 10.57
CA ILE A 76 -13.44 9.09 11.89
C ILE A 76 -14.78 9.83 11.79
N THR A 77 -15.77 9.43 12.60
CA THR A 77 -17.06 10.16 12.74
C THR A 77 -17.00 11.22 13.85
N PRO A 78 -17.84 12.28 13.80
CA PRO A 78 -17.91 13.28 14.87
C PRO A 78 -18.13 12.66 16.26
N THR A 79 -19.02 11.67 16.37
CA THR A 79 -19.31 10.97 17.64
C THR A 79 -18.09 10.24 18.18
N GLN A 80 -17.31 9.57 17.33
CA GLN A 80 -16.06 8.93 17.73
C GLN A 80 -15.01 9.95 18.14
N TRP A 81 -14.91 11.09 17.44
CA TRP A 81 -13.95 12.14 17.72
C TRP A 81 -14.20 12.81 19.09
N TYR A 82 -15.42 13.31 19.35
CA TYR A 82 -15.78 13.93 20.64
C TYR A 82 -15.67 12.92 21.81
N LYS A 83 -16.02 11.65 21.58
CA LYS A 83 -15.84 10.57 22.56
C LYS A 83 -14.37 10.22 22.78
N GLY A 84 -13.55 10.34 21.74
CA GLY A 84 -12.09 10.21 21.81
C GLY A 84 -11.48 11.28 22.70
N VAL A 85 -11.85 12.56 22.50
CA VAL A 85 -11.40 13.68 23.34
C VAL A 85 -11.77 13.45 24.81
N ALA A 86 -13.03 13.07 25.09
CA ALA A 86 -13.45 12.72 26.45
C ALA A 86 -12.71 11.48 27.00
N GLY A 87 -12.38 10.52 26.14
CA GLY A 87 -11.60 9.31 26.47
C GLY A 87 -10.14 9.59 26.82
N GLU A 88 -9.49 10.53 26.13
CA GLU A 88 -8.15 11.02 26.49
C GLU A 88 -8.17 11.75 27.83
N LEU A 89 -9.12 12.66 28.04
CA LEU A 89 -9.28 13.35 29.33
C LEU A 89 -9.55 12.36 30.47
N TRP A 90 -10.44 11.37 30.26
CA TRP A 90 -10.75 10.33 31.24
C TRP A 90 -9.53 9.48 31.61
N ARG A 91 -8.70 9.10 30.63
CA ARG A 91 -7.45 8.36 30.86
C ARG A 91 -6.39 9.23 31.55
N GLY A 92 -6.12 10.42 31.02
CA GLY A 92 -5.04 11.28 31.49
C GLY A 92 -5.26 11.85 32.89
N PHE A 93 -6.52 12.08 33.30
CA PHE A 93 -6.87 12.42 34.69
C PHE A 93 -7.07 11.19 35.60
N GLN A 94 -6.72 9.98 35.14
CA GLN A 94 -6.77 8.73 35.92
C GLN A 94 -8.15 8.46 36.56
N LEU A 95 -9.23 8.68 35.79
CA LEU A 95 -10.61 8.46 36.25
C LEU A 95 -11.06 6.99 36.17
N LEU A 96 -10.14 6.09 35.86
CA LEU A 96 -10.37 4.66 35.71
C LEU A 96 -10.77 4.05 37.06
N GLY A 97 -11.93 3.39 37.10
CA GLY A 97 -12.54 2.89 38.34
C GLY A 97 -13.40 3.92 39.11
N LYS A 98 -13.24 5.23 38.86
CA LYS A 98 -14.08 6.29 39.46
C LYS A 98 -15.32 6.60 38.63
N VAL A 99 -15.15 6.69 37.30
CA VAL A 99 -16.24 6.98 36.36
C VAL A 99 -16.24 5.92 35.26
N ASN A 100 -17.38 5.27 35.04
CA ASN A 100 -17.55 4.38 33.88
C ASN A 100 -17.94 5.20 32.64
N LEU A 101 -16.95 5.69 31.91
CA LEU A 101 -17.17 6.53 30.72
C LEU A 101 -18.10 5.89 29.68
N LYS A 102 -18.04 4.56 29.50
CA LYS A 102 -18.90 3.84 28.54
C LYS A 102 -20.37 3.86 28.96
N LYS A 103 -20.65 3.76 30.27
CA LYS A 103 -21.99 3.88 30.84
C LYS A 103 -22.48 5.33 30.74
N TRP A 104 -21.72 6.28 31.28
CA TRP A 104 -22.08 7.70 31.32
C TRP A 104 -22.33 8.30 29.92
N TRP A 105 -21.47 8.00 28.93
CA TRP A 105 -21.64 8.50 27.56
C TRP A 105 -22.91 7.98 26.85
N LYS A 106 -23.46 6.86 27.34
CA LYS A 106 -24.72 6.28 26.85
C LYS A 106 -25.94 6.81 27.63
N GLU A 107 -25.77 7.16 28.89
CA GLU A 107 -26.84 7.81 29.68
C GLU A 107 -27.09 9.24 29.17
N GLU A 108 -26.05 9.93 28.70
CA GLU A 108 -26.15 11.24 28.04
C GLU A 108 -26.46 11.15 26.53
N GLU A 109 -27.13 10.09 26.05
CA GLU A 109 -27.33 9.87 24.61
C GLU A 109 -28.32 10.83 23.93
N ASP A 110 -29.16 11.51 24.72
CA ASP A 110 -30.20 12.43 24.23
C ASP A 110 -29.71 13.87 23.98
N ILE A 111 -28.48 14.22 24.39
CA ILE A 111 -27.90 15.57 24.24
C ILE A 111 -26.79 15.64 23.18
N SER A 112 -26.49 16.85 22.70
CA SER A 112 -25.53 17.05 21.62
C SER A 112 -24.09 16.67 22.02
N LEU A 113 -23.26 16.28 21.04
CA LEU A 113 -21.87 15.86 21.27
C LEU A 113 -21.05 16.95 22.02
N LEU A 114 -21.31 18.22 21.70
CA LEU A 114 -20.69 19.35 22.37
C LEU A 114 -21.14 19.48 23.83
N GLN A 115 -22.45 19.33 24.08
CA GLN A 115 -23.01 19.37 25.44
C GLN A 115 -22.49 18.21 26.29
N ARG A 116 -22.28 17.01 25.71
CA ARG A 116 -21.62 15.89 26.41
C ARG A 116 -20.20 16.24 26.80
N LEU A 117 -19.38 16.78 25.89
CA LEU A 117 -18.01 17.16 26.25
C LEU A 117 -17.99 18.30 27.30
N SER A 118 -18.94 19.25 27.22
CA SER A 118 -19.12 20.29 28.23
C SER A 118 -19.49 19.72 29.61
N ARG A 119 -20.48 18.82 29.68
CA ARG A 119 -20.88 18.14 30.94
C ARG A 119 -19.77 17.25 31.48
N PHE A 120 -18.96 16.64 30.63
CA PHE A 120 -17.78 15.89 31.09
C PHE A 120 -16.77 16.81 31.80
N ILE A 121 -16.62 18.05 31.33
CA ILE A 121 -15.78 19.05 31.99
C ILE A 121 -16.42 19.56 33.29
N SER A 122 -17.70 19.98 33.26
CA SER A 122 -18.35 20.58 34.44
C SER A 122 -18.74 19.58 35.52
N ASP A 123 -19.36 18.46 35.14
CA ASP A 123 -20.00 17.54 36.07
C ASP A 123 -19.10 16.38 36.50
N ILE A 124 -18.04 16.08 35.74
CA ILE A 124 -17.06 15.06 36.10
C ILE A 124 -15.73 15.71 36.50
N LEU A 125 -15.03 16.43 35.60
CA LEU A 125 -13.68 16.91 35.90
C LEU A 125 -13.63 17.94 37.03
N LEU A 126 -14.44 19.00 36.96
CA LEU A 126 -14.42 20.06 37.99
C LEU A 126 -14.92 19.58 39.36
N LYS A 127 -15.83 18.60 39.42
CA LYS A 127 -16.33 18.00 40.67
C LYS A 127 -15.37 16.96 41.27
N GLN A 128 -14.66 16.19 40.43
CA GLN A 128 -13.72 15.17 40.91
C GLN A 128 -12.44 15.75 41.52
N PHE A 129 -12.07 16.97 41.15
CA PHE A 129 -10.93 17.70 41.68
C PHE A 129 -11.38 19.10 42.17
N PRO A 130 -12.09 19.21 43.31
CA PRO A 130 -12.68 20.48 43.73
C PRO A 130 -11.63 21.54 44.12
N GLU A 131 -10.52 21.12 44.73
CA GLU A 131 -9.48 22.01 45.27
C GLU A 131 -8.27 22.19 44.35
N ASN A 132 -8.17 21.44 43.24
CA ASN A 132 -7.02 21.53 42.35
C ASN A 132 -7.29 22.41 41.13
N ASN A 133 -6.23 23.09 40.66
CA ASN A 133 -6.18 23.63 39.31
C ASN A 133 -5.98 22.48 38.30
N ILE A 134 -6.59 22.64 37.12
CA ILE A 134 -6.67 21.65 36.04
C ILE A 134 -6.11 22.29 34.77
N VAL A 135 -5.07 21.69 34.20
CA VAL A 135 -4.49 22.12 32.91
C VAL A 135 -4.69 21.02 31.87
N ILE A 136 -5.34 21.38 30.76
CA ILE A 136 -5.56 20.51 29.60
C ILE A 136 -4.63 20.96 28.49
N PHE A 137 -3.65 20.12 28.18
CA PHE A 137 -2.82 20.26 27.00
C PHE A 137 -3.52 19.60 25.80
N VAL A 138 -3.55 20.27 24.65
CA VAL A 138 -4.06 19.72 23.38
C VAL A 138 -2.91 19.76 22.38
N ASP A 139 -2.43 18.60 21.91
CA ASP A 139 -1.25 18.50 21.03
C ASP A 139 -1.61 18.03 19.61
N GLU A 140 -0.71 18.29 18.66
CA GLU A 140 -0.86 18.07 17.21
C GLU A 140 -2.21 18.60 16.67
N ILE A 141 -2.57 19.84 17.04
CA ILE A 141 -3.83 20.50 16.65
C ILE A 141 -4.05 20.56 15.14
N ASP A 142 -3.00 20.53 14.32
CA ASP A 142 -3.12 20.47 12.86
C ASP A 142 -3.72 19.16 12.32
N SER A 143 -3.85 18.11 13.16
CA SER A 143 -4.62 16.89 12.84
C SER A 143 -6.08 17.18 12.49
N ILE A 144 -6.67 18.25 13.03
CA ILE A 144 -8.06 18.64 12.72
C ILE A 144 -8.24 19.13 11.28
N LEU A 145 -7.16 19.63 10.65
CA LEU A 145 -7.20 20.18 9.29
C LEU A 145 -7.45 19.09 8.24
N SER A 146 -7.17 17.83 8.61
CA SER A 146 -7.44 16.63 7.80
C SER A 146 -8.81 15.97 8.04
N LEU A 147 -9.62 16.45 8.99
CA LEU A 147 -10.96 15.90 9.24
C LEU A 147 -11.95 16.31 8.13
N ASP A 148 -12.82 15.40 7.71
CA ASP A 148 -13.84 15.65 6.67
C ASP A 148 -15.06 16.44 7.17
N PHE A 149 -15.17 16.70 8.48
CA PHE A 149 -16.25 17.47 9.12
C PHE A 149 -15.71 18.69 9.88
N SER A 150 -16.59 19.61 10.31
CA SER A 150 -16.18 20.77 11.13
C SER A 150 -16.09 20.42 12.62
N VAL A 151 -15.07 20.96 13.29
CA VAL A 151 -14.88 20.94 14.74
C VAL A 151 -14.87 22.36 15.33
N ASP A 152 -15.40 23.36 14.62
CA ASP A 152 -15.41 24.76 15.06
C ASP A 152 -16.10 24.94 16.43
N ASP A 153 -17.06 24.07 16.72
CA ASP A 153 -17.78 24.03 18.00
C ASP A 153 -16.89 23.59 19.18
N PHE A 154 -15.86 22.78 18.97
CA PHE A 154 -14.88 22.45 20.03
C PHE A 154 -14.13 23.70 20.52
N PHE A 155 -13.76 24.60 19.60
CA PHE A 155 -13.19 25.90 19.96
C PHE A 155 -14.23 26.83 20.59
N ALA A 156 -15.51 26.73 20.19
CA ALA A 156 -16.60 27.41 20.88
C ALA A 156 -16.76 26.93 22.34
N LEU A 157 -16.52 25.65 22.63
CA LEU A 157 -16.49 25.13 24.01
C LEU A 157 -15.29 25.67 24.81
N ILE A 158 -14.09 25.73 24.22
CA ILE A 158 -12.92 26.35 24.89
C ILE A 158 -13.22 27.83 25.20
N ARG A 159 -13.79 28.57 24.23
CA ARG A 159 -14.29 29.95 24.40
C ARG A 159 -15.38 30.07 25.46
N PHE A 160 -16.31 29.11 25.53
CA PHE A 160 -17.32 29.02 26.58
C PHE A 160 -16.68 28.84 27.96
N CYS A 161 -15.77 27.88 28.14
CA CYS A 161 -15.04 27.67 29.39
C CYS A 161 -14.28 28.91 29.85
N TYR A 162 -13.68 29.66 28.91
CA TYR A 162 -13.03 30.95 29.21
C TYR A 162 -14.04 31.99 29.73
N ASN A 163 -15.16 32.17 29.02
CA ASN A 163 -16.18 33.15 29.39
C ASN A 163 -16.88 32.81 30.72
N GLN A 164 -17.11 31.53 31.03
CA GLN A 164 -17.73 31.12 32.29
C GLN A 164 -16.90 31.49 33.54
N ARG A 165 -15.60 31.80 33.41
CA ARG A 165 -14.75 32.27 34.51
C ARG A 165 -15.25 33.55 35.21
N ALA A 166 -16.06 34.35 34.52
CA ALA A 166 -16.66 35.56 35.08
C ALA A 166 -17.91 35.26 35.92
N ILE A 167 -18.60 34.15 35.66
CA ILE A 167 -19.90 33.80 36.25
C ILE A 167 -19.73 32.72 37.33
N TYR A 168 -18.95 31.68 37.03
CA TYR A 168 -18.77 30.48 37.85
C TYR A 168 -17.31 30.34 38.27
N PRO A 169 -16.97 30.58 39.56
CA PRO A 169 -15.59 30.55 40.06
C PRO A 169 -14.83 29.24 39.77
N GLU A 170 -15.52 28.09 39.69
CA GLU A 170 -14.90 26.81 39.38
C GLU A 170 -14.22 26.78 37.99
N TYR A 171 -14.69 27.57 37.01
CA TYR A 171 -14.05 27.66 35.70
C TYR A 171 -12.72 28.43 35.72
N LYS A 172 -12.41 29.18 36.79
CA LYS A 172 -11.08 29.78 36.96
C LYS A 172 -10.00 28.72 37.15
N ARG A 173 -10.37 27.51 37.60
CA ARG A 173 -9.45 26.39 37.83
C ARG A 173 -9.08 25.62 36.57
N ILE A 174 -9.87 25.69 35.48
CA ILE A 174 -9.56 25.00 34.22
C ILE A 174 -8.81 25.91 33.25
N THR A 175 -7.70 25.42 32.70
CA THR A 175 -6.80 26.17 31.79
C THR A 175 -6.41 25.29 30.60
N PHE A 176 -6.34 25.87 29.40
CA PHE A 176 -5.97 25.17 28.16
C PHE A 176 -4.61 25.63 27.63
N GLY A 177 -3.80 24.68 27.17
CA GLY A 177 -2.57 24.90 26.41
C GLY A 177 -2.64 24.18 25.06
N ILE A 178 -2.66 24.90 23.93
CA ILE A 178 -2.87 24.32 22.58
C ILE A 178 -1.56 24.32 21.78
N PHE A 179 -1.19 23.19 21.18
CA PHE A 179 0.09 22.96 20.51
C PHE A 179 -0.11 22.37 19.11
N GLY A 180 0.72 22.79 18.14
CA GLY A 180 0.77 22.17 16.81
C GLY A 180 1.24 23.13 15.72
N VAL A 181 0.78 22.91 14.47
CA VAL A 181 1.31 23.53 13.24
C VAL A 181 0.19 24.16 12.38
N ALA A 182 -0.62 25.03 12.97
CA ALA A 182 -1.72 25.75 12.32
C ALA A 182 -1.66 27.25 12.63
N THR A 183 -2.31 28.12 11.85
CA THR A 183 -2.59 29.49 12.30
C THR A 183 -3.88 29.53 13.14
N PRO A 184 -4.07 30.54 14.02
CA PRO A 184 -5.35 30.81 14.69
C PRO A 184 -6.57 30.88 13.74
N SER A 185 -6.34 31.29 12.49
CA SER A 185 -7.35 31.39 11.43
C SER A 185 -7.58 30.08 10.67
N ASP A 186 -6.67 29.10 10.73
CA ASP A 186 -6.88 27.76 10.16
C ASP A 186 -7.67 26.84 11.10
N LEU A 187 -7.60 27.08 12.42
CA LEU A 187 -8.31 26.30 13.44
C LEU A 187 -9.84 26.34 13.29
N ILE A 188 -10.38 27.37 12.64
CA ILE A 188 -11.81 27.53 12.39
C ILE A 188 -12.08 27.44 10.88
N LYS A 189 -12.89 26.47 10.46
CA LYS A 189 -13.27 26.25 9.06
C LYS A 189 -14.26 27.30 8.57
N ASP A 190 -15.29 27.59 9.36
CA ASP A 190 -16.26 28.66 9.07
C ASP A 190 -15.61 30.05 9.18
N LYS A 191 -15.37 30.69 8.01
CA LYS A 191 -14.73 32.01 7.93
C LYS A 191 -15.63 33.18 8.31
N THR A 192 -16.90 32.93 8.64
CA THR A 192 -17.79 33.95 9.21
C THR A 192 -17.65 34.07 10.73
N ARG A 193 -17.07 33.05 11.40
CA ARG A 193 -16.80 33.05 12.84
C ARG A 193 -15.49 33.75 13.16
N THR A 194 -15.42 34.38 14.33
CA THR A 194 -14.20 35.04 14.81
C THR A 194 -13.08 34.00 15.06
N PRO A 195 -11.86 34.19 14.49
CA PRO A 195 -10.70 33.32 14.68
C PRO A 195 -10.43 32.96 16.15
N PHE A 196 -9.69 31.88 16.39
CA PHE A 196 -9.36 31.46 17.75
C PHE A 196 -8.33 32.40 18.38
N ASN A 197 -8.82 33.44 19.06
CA ASN A 197 -8.03 34.56 19.59
C ASN A 197 -7.97 34.58 21.13
N ILE A 198 -8.21 33.44 21.79
CA ILE A 198 -8.30 33.37 23.26
C ILE A 198 -7.02 32.80 23.84
N GLY A 199 -6.45 33.56 24.77
CA GLY A 199 -5.22 33.22 25.46
C GLY A 199 -3.99 33.90 24.87
N ARG A 200 -2.86 33.65 25.52
CA ARG A 200 -1.54 34.19 25.21
C ARG A 200 -0.84 33.34 24.14
N ALA A 201 -0.38 33.98 23.07
CA ALA A 201 0.59 33.36 22.17
C ALA A 201 1.92 33.19 22.91
N ILE A 202 2.52 32.01 22.84
CA ILE A 202 3.90 31.78 23.25
C ILE A 202 4.73 31.53 21.99
N GLU A 203 5.59 32.49 21.67
CA GLU A 203 6.50 32.39 20.53
C GLU A 203 7.64 31.40 20.83
N LEU A 204 8.16 30.78 19.76
CA LEU A 204 9.15 29.72 19.85
C LEU A 204 10.30 30.02 18.90
N ASP A 205 11.34 30.62 19.46
CA ASP A 205 12.55 31.00 18.75
C ASP A 205 13.57 29.86 18.64
N GLY A 206 14.59 30.11 17.81
CA GLY A 206 15.82 29.33 17.81
C GLY A 206 16.65 29.57 19.07
N PHE A 207 17.61 28.69 19.33
CA PHE A 207 18.53 28.82 20.45
C PHE A 207 19.48 30.01 20.29
N THR A 208 19.69 30.78 21.36
CA THR A 208 20.73 31.81 21.42
C THR A 208 22.06 31.25 21.92
N LEU A 209 23.16 31.99 21.67
CA LEU A 209 24.52 31.61 22.08
C LEU A 209 24.65 31.36 23.60
N GLU A 210 23.90 32.10 24.41
CA GLU A 210 23.89 31.97 25.88
C GLU A 210 23.16 30.70 26.35
N GLN A 211 22.13 30.27 25.63
CA GLN A 211 21.26 29.15 26.00
C GLN A 211 21.87 27.77 25.67
N VAL A 212 22.76 27.70 24.68
CA VAL A 212 23.32 26.43 24.15
C VAL A 212 24.43 25.79 25.00
N GLN A 213 24.72 26.31 26.19
CA GLN A 213 25.71 25.73 27.12
C GLN A 213 25.54 24.21 27.35
N PRO A 214 24.32 23.64 27.51
CA PRO A 214 24.14 22.19 27.62
C PRO A 214 24.59 21.43 26.36
N LEU A 215 24.35 22.00 25.17
CA LEU A 215 24.80 21.40 23.91
C LEU A 215 26.33 21.44 23.80
N ALA A 216 27.00 22.48 24.32
CA ALA A 216 28.46 22.61 24.32
C ALA A 216 29.13 21.50 25.15
N ALA A 217 28.62 21.27 26.36
CA ALA A 217 29.07 20.19 27.24
C ALA A 217 28.94 18.78 26.60
N GLY A 218 28.05 18.63 25.62
CA GLY A 218 27.86 17.37 24.89
C GLY A 218 28.97 17.04 23.88
N LEU A 219 29.74 18.02 23.39
CA LEU A 219 30.72 17.81 22.32
C LEU A 219 32.01 17.14 22.81
N LYS A 220 32.46 17.41 24.05
CA LYS A 220 33.68 16.81 24.65
C LYS A 220 34.92 16.90 23.75
N ILE A 221 35.20 18.09 23.21
CA ILE A 221 36.40 18.33 22.41
C ILE A 221 37.63 18.37 23.33
N GLY A 222 38.69 17.61 23.00
CA GLY A 222 39.92 17.53 23.79
C GLY A 222 41.00 18.54 23.38
N ILE A 223 41.03 18.91 22.10
CA ILE A 223 41.83 20.02 21.55
C ILE A 223 40.89 20.78 20.61
N GLY A 224 40.71 22.09 20.83
CA GLY A 224 39.73 22.95 20.15
C GLY A 224 38.65 23.49 21.11
N ASP A 225 38.04 24.64 20.79
CA ASP A 225 37.00 25.24 21.66
C ASP A 225 35.58 24.77 21.28
N SER A 226 34.92 24.07 22.23
CA SER A 226 33.53 23.60 22.08
C SER A 226 32.52 24.75 21.92
N PHE A 227 32.84 25.95 22.41
CA PHE A 227 31.98 27.13 22.28
C PHE A 227 32.07 27.75 20.89
N GLU A 228 33.27 27.88 20.32
CA GLU A 228 33.46 28.35 18.93
C GLU A 228 32.86 27.37 17.91
N VAL A 229 33.00 26.05 18.10
CA VAL A 229 32.29 25.06 17.26
C VAL A 229 30.77 25.28 17.29
N ILE A 230 30.19 25.53 18.47
CA ILE A 230 28.75 25.78 18.58
C ILE A 230 28.32 27.13 18.00
N LYS A 231 29.14 28.17 18.13
CA LYS A 231 28.94 29.46 17.47
C LYS A 231 28.88 29.29 15.95
N GLN A 232 29.72 28.44 15.36
CA GLN A 232 29.67 28.09 13.94
C GLN A 232 28.47 27.21 13.58
N ILE A 233 28.05 26.27 14.45
CA ILE A 233 26.80 25.52 14.27
C ILE A 233 25.60 26.48 14.23
N LEU A 234 25.50 27.40 15.19
CA LEU A 234 24.43 28.41 15.25
C LEU A 234 24.45 29.36 14.04
N TYR A 235 25.63 29.70 13.51
CA TYR A 235 25.76 30.49 12.29
C TYR A 235 25.11 29.81 11.08
N TRP A 236 25.27 28.48 10.93
CA TRP A 236 24.61 27.72 9.86
C TRP A 236 23.12 27.46 10.10
N THR A 237 22.73 27.13 11.34
CA THR A 237 21.35 26.68 11.67
C THR A 237 20.41 27.79 12.11
N ASN A 238 20.94 28.99 12.42
CA ASN A 238 20.24 30.09 13.09
C ASN A 238 19.48 29.63 14.35
N GLY A 239 20.11 28.75 15.14
CA GLY A 239 19.53 28.19 16.35
C GLY A 239 18.33 27.25 16.16
N GLN A 240 18.01 26.84 14.93
CA GLN A 240 16.89 25.92 14.70
C GLN A 240 17.14 24.60 15.48
N PRO A 241 16.24 24.17 16.39
CA PRO A 241 16.57 23.14 17.39
C PRO A 241 17.02 21.78 16.83
N PHE A 242 16.34 21.31 15.78
CA PHE A 242 16.60 20.00 15.17
C PHE A 242 17.90 20.00 14.38
N LEU A 243 18.15 21.01 13.55
CA LEU A 243 19.37 21.17 12.77
C LEU A 243 20.58 21.39 13.68
N SER A 244 20.43 22.15 14.77
CA SER A 244 21.51 22.38 15.73
C SER A 244 21.93 21.06 16.39
N GLN A 245 20.97 20.23 16.85
CA GLN A 245 21.29 18.90 17.38
C GLN A 245 21.77 17.91 16.30
N LYS A 246 21.23 17.97 15.07
CA LYS A 246 21.67 17.14 13.93
C LYS A 246 23.13 17.45 13.58
N LEU A 247 23.51 18.72 13.53
CA LEU A 247 24.88 19.14 13.25
C LEU A 247 25.84 18.85 14.42
N CYS A 248 25.44 19.05 15.68
CA CYS A 248 26.22 18.59 16.83
C CYS A 248 26.50 17.07 16.78
N LYS A 249 25.50 16.25 16.44
CA LYS A 249 25.67 14.81 16.28
C LYS A 249 26.63 14.48 15.13
N LEU A 250 26.49 15.13 13.97
CA LEU A 250 27.36 14.92 12.81
C LEU A 250 28.82 15.32 13.10
N VAL A 251 29.05 16.39 13.87
CA VAL A 251 30.40 16.76 14.36
C VAL A 251 30.97 15.64 15.24
N VAL A 252 30.18 15.13 16.20
CA VAL A 252 30.63 14.00 17.04
C VAL A 252 30.90 12.73 16.24
N GLU A 253 30.09 12.43 15.21
CA GLU A 253 30.28 11.24 14.37
C GLU A 253 31.47 11.38 13.41
N ALA A 254 31.72 12.56 12.86
CA ALA A 254 32.81 12.82 11.92
C ALA A 254 34.19 12.94 12.61
N SER A 255 34.23 13.35 13.89
CA SER A 255 35.48 13.59 14.63
C SER A 255 35.85 12.47 15.63
N ARG A 256 35.17 11.32 15.60
CA ARG A 256 35.51 10.16 16.43
C ARG A 256 36.70 9.41 15.85
N ASP A 257 37.87 9.56 16.47
CA ASP A 257 39.00 8.67 16.21
C ASP A 257 38.76 7.30 16.86
N SER A 258 39.17 6.24 16.16
CA SER A 258 38.80 4.85 16.42
C SER A 258 39.43 4.21 17.67
N VAL A 259 40.32 4.94 18.36
CA VAL A 259 41.14 4.42 19.46
C VAL A 259 40.97 5.20 20.78
N SER A 260 40.57 6.48 20.75
CA SER A 260 40.70 7.38 21.92
C SER A 260 39.39 7.95 22.48
N GLU A 261 38.26 7.85 21.77
CA GLU A 261 36.97 8.54 22.06
C GLU A 261 37.04 10.08 22.20
N ILE A 262 38.22 10.71 22.03
CA ILE A 262 38.43 12.15 22.17
C ILE A 262 38.32 12.82 20.81
N ILE A 263 37.51 13.89 20.72
CA ILE A 263 37.40 14.72 19.53
C ILE A 263 38.57 15.72 19.50
N THR A 264 39.39 15.68 18.47
CA THR A 264 40.46 16.66 18.21
C THR A 264 40.13 17.50 16.98
N ILE A 265 39.86 18.78 17.19
CA ILE A 265 39.71 19.78 16.11
C ILE A 265 40.88 20.77 16.26
N PRO A 266 41.76 20.92 15.25
CA PRO A 266 42.89 21.86 15.35
C PRO A 266 42.40 23.29 15.63
N ALA A 267 42.85 23.88 16.74
CA ALA A 267 42.41 25.20 17.16
C ALA A 267 42.65 26.26 16.07
N GLY A 268 41.61 27.04 15.77
CA GLY A 268 41.59 28.02 14.67
C GLY A 268 41.05 27.48 13.33
N ASN A 269 40.67 26.20 13.24
CA ASN A 269 40.06 25.59 12.03
C ASN A 269 38.61 25.14 12.24
N GLU A 270 37.97 25.50 13.36
CA GLU A 270 36.61 25.11 13.73
C GLU A 270 35.58 25.50 12.64
N GLU A 271 35.70 26.68 12.05
CA GLU A 271 34.83 27.18 10.97
C GLU A 271 34.89 26.29 9.73
N PHE A 272 36.10 26.02 9.22
CA PHE A 272 36.31 25.18 8.05
C PHE A 272 35.80 23.75 8.28
N TRP A 273 35.98 23.20 9.49
CA TRP A 273 35.50 21.86 9.84
C TRP A 273 33.96 21.77 9.84
N VAL A 274 33.28 22.73 10.48
CA VAL A 274 31.80 22.77 10.50
C VAL A 274 31.24 23.02 9.09
N GLU A 275 31.84 23.94 8.30
CA GLU A 275 31.44 24.15 6.90
C GLU A 275 31.62 22.90 6.05
N SER A 276 32.76 22.19 6.18
CA SER A 276 33.02 20.95 5.44
C SER A 276 31.98 19.87 5.75
N ILE A 277 31.60 19.69 7.02
CA ILE A 277 30.52 18.77 7.41
C ILE A 277 29.18 19.21 6.79
N VAL A 278 28.80 20.48 6.90
CA VAL A 278 27.54 20.97 6.33
C VAL A 278 27.51 20.74 4.82
N ARG A 279 28.58 21.09 4.09
CA ARG A 279 28.66 20.91 2.63
C ARG A 279 28.59 19.44 2.22
N THR A 280 29.32 18.55 2.89
CA THR A 280 29.40 17.12 2.51
C THR A 280 28.22 16.28 2.99
N LYS A 281 27.68 16.54 4.19
CA LYS A 281 26.63 15.72 4.83
C LYS A 281 25.23 16.32 4.77
N MET A 282 25.08 17.64 4.61
CA MET A 282 23.76 18.31 4.62
C MET A 282 23.37 18.98 3.30
N LEU A 283 24.33 19.44 2.48
CA LEU A 283 24.04 20.13 1.20
C LEU A 283 24.22 19.22 -0.01
N HIS A 284 25.37 18.54 -0.15
CA HIS A 284 25.63 17.65 -1.29
C HIS A 284 24.64 16.48 -1.31
N LYS A 285 23.88 16.31 -2.40
CA LYS A 285 22.83 15.28 -2.56
C LYS A 285 21.85 15.20 -1.37
N TRP A 286 21.49 16.36 -0.79
CA TRP A 286 20.71 16.47 0.44
C TRP A 286 19.44 15.61 0.47
N GLU A 287 18.71 15.48 -0.66
CA GLU A 287 17.49 14.67 -0.73
C GLU A 287 17.70 13.20 -0.32
N SER A 288 18.90 12.67 -0.58
CA SER A 288 19.32 11.29 -0.22
C SER A 288 20.01 11.17 1.14
N GLN A 289 20.47 12.30 1.72
CA GLN A 289 21.18 12.33 3.01
C GLN A 289 20.32 12.88 4.16
N ASP A 290 19.12 13.38 3.89
CA ASP A 290 18.23 13.96 4.90
C ASP A 290 17.52 12.92 5.78
N GLU A 291 18.31 12.21 6.59
CA GLU A 291 17.83 11.26 7.60
C GLU A 291 18.23 11.73 9.02
N PRO A 292 17.30 11.72 10.00
CA PRO A 292 15.86 11.67 9.81
C PRO A 292 15.37 12.90 9.01
N GLU A 293 14.21 12.75 8.37
CA GLU A 293 13.61 13.76 7.47
C GLU A 293 13.36 15.11 8.13
N HIS A 294 13.67 16.17 7.39
CA HIS A 294 13.32 17.54 7.73
C HIS A 294 13.31 18.47 6.51
N LEU A 295 14.37 18.48 5.70
CA LEU A 295 14.43 19.20 4.43
C LEU A 295 13.42 18.60 3.43
N ARG A 296 13.31 17.26 3.35
CA ARG A 296 12.27 16.59 2.53
C ARG A 296 10.87 17.03 2.97
N THR A 297 10.63 17.10 4.27
CA THR A 297 9.33 17.55 4.83
C THR A 297 9.00 19.00 4.48
N ILE A 298 9.99 19.90 4.44
CA ILE A 298 9.81 21.29 4.00
C ILE A 298 9.46 21.34 2.50
N ARG A 299 10.25 20.64 1.66
CA ARG A 299 10.00 20.51 0.21
C ARG A 299 8.58 20.02 -0.06
N ASP A 300 8.24 18.87 0.49
CA ASP A 300 6.99 18.17 0.22
C ASP A 300 5.80 19.01 0.67
N ARG A 301 5.94 19.78 1.75
CA ARG A 301 4.89 20.70 2.22
C ARG A 301 4.65 21.88 1.27
N ILE A 302 5.69 22.46 0.68
CA ILE A 302 5.56 23.55 -0.31
C ILE A 302 4.93 23.02 -1.60
N GLN A 303 5.22 21.78 -1.98
CA GLN A 303 4.74 21.15 -3.20
C GLN A 303 3.36 20.46 -3.07
N ARG A 304 2.94 20.10 -1.84
CA ARG A 304 1.72 19.32 -1.54
C ARG A 304 0.43 19.86 -2.17
N ASN A 305 0.36 21.17 -2.41
CA ASN A 305 -0.81 21.82 -3.00
C ASN A 305 -0.44 22.51 -4.32
N GLU A 306 -0.52 21.77 -5.43
CA GLU A 306 -0.24 22.29 -6.79
C GLU A 306 -1.00 23.57 -7.15
N LYS A 307 -2.15 23.84 -6.52
CA LYS A 307 -2.93 25.07 -6.73
C LYS A 307 -2.27 26.32 -6.13
N ARG A 308 -1.33 26.16 -5.19
CA ARG A 308 -0.63 27.26 -4.50
C ARG A 308 0.89 27.20 -4.60
N ALA A 309 1.47 26.05 -4.90
CA ALA A 309 2.92 25.85 -5.00
C ALA A 309 3.59 26.94 -5.85
N ALA A 310 2.96 27.36 -6.97
CA ALA A 310 3.45 28.44 -7.81
C ALA A 310 3.55 29.81 -7.09
N LYS A 311 2.52 30.25 -6.35
CA LYS A 311 2.59 31.50 -5.56
C LYS A 311 3.54 31.38 -4.37
N LEU A 312 3.58 30.25 -3.67
CA LEU A 312 4.50 30.02 -2.54
C LEU A 312 5.97 30.09 -2.99
N LEU A 313 6.31 29.41 -4.09
CA LEU A 313 7.64 29.45 -4.70
C LEU A 313 7.96 30.86 -5.25
N GLY A 314 6.98 31.56 -5.83
CA GLY A 314 7.17 32.95 -6.30
C GLY A 314 7.44 33.96 -5.17
N ILE A 315 6.71 33.87 -4.04
CA ILE A 315 6.97 34.68 -2.84
C ILE A 315 8.39 34.38 -2.31
N TYR A 316 8.75 33.10 -2.25
CA TYR A 316 10.09 32.70 -1.80
C TYR A 316 11.21 33.14 -2.76
N GLN A 317 10.98 33.12 -4.08
CA GLN A 317 11.88 33.68 -5.09
C GLN A 317 12.11 35.18 -4.86
N ALA A 318 11.06 35.94 -4.54
CA ALA A 318 11.17 37.36 -4.20
C ALA A 318 11.99 37.60 -2.91
N ILE A 319 11.86 36.73 -1.89
CA ILE A 319 12.70 36.77 -0.68
C ILE A 319 14.17 36.50 -1.02
N LEU A 320 14.47 35.50 -1.85
CA LEU A 320 15.85 35.21 -2.28
C LEU A 320 16.47 36.38 -3.05
N GLN A 321 15.70 37.07 -3.91
CA GLN A 321 16.16 38.20 -4.71
C GLN A 321 16.34 39.50 -3.89
N ARG A 322 15.40 39.82 -2.98
CA ARG A 322 15.40 41.07 -2.20
C ARG A 322 16.03 40.93 -0.81
N LYS A 323 16.45 39.73 -0.43
CA LYS A 323 16.87 39.27 0.92
C LYS A 323 15.74 39.27 1.96
N GLU A 324 14.95 40.33 2.03
CA GLU A 324 13.82 40.49 2.95
C GLU A 324 12.63 41.13 2.20
N ILE A 325 11.38 40.81 2.57
CA ILE A 325 10.16 41.44 2.04
C ILE A 325 9.22 41.85 3.18
N GLU A 326 8.39 42.87 2.97
CA GLU A 326 7.34 43.24 3.93
C GLU A 326 6.27 42.15 4.05
N THR A 327 5.77 41.96 5.27
CA THR A 327 4.71 41.00 5.54
C THR A 327 3.34 41.60 5.24
N ASP A 328 2.53 40.91 4.43
CA ASP A 328 1.14 41.29 4.12
C ASP A 328 0.12 40.48 4.95
N ASP A 329 0.62 39.58 5.81
CA ASP A 329 -0.13 38.59 6.58
C ASP A 329 -1.16 37.76 5.77
N SER A 330 -0.94 37.65 4.46
CA SER A 330 -1.70 36.78 3.58
C SER A 330 -1.57 35.31 3.95
N ARG A 331 -2.57 34.52 3.53
CA ARG A 331 -2.62 33.09 3.81
C ARG A 331 -1.41 32.34 3.24
N GLU A 332 -0.96 32.72 2.07
CA GLU A 332 0.21 32.16 1.39
C GLU A 332 1.51 32.51 2.13
N GLN A 333 1.69 33.74 2.63
CA GLN A 333 2.82 34.08 3.50
C GLN A 333 2.80 33.25 4.80
N MET A 334 1.64 33.10 5.44
CA MET A 334 1.49 32.26 6.64
C MET A 334 1.76 30.77 6.38
N GLU A 335 1.32 30.23 5.25
CA GLU A 335 1.59 28.85 4.83
C GLU A 335 3.11 28.64 4.61
N LEU A 336 3.81 29.64 4.08
CA LEU A 336 5.27 29.64 3.94
C LEU A 336 6.00 29.72 5.29
N ILE A 337 5.56 30.55 6.24
CA ILE A 337 6.11 30.57 7.63
C ILE A 337 5.91 29.21 8.30
N LEU A 338 4.70 28.65 8.23
CA LEU A 338 4.38 27.37 8.86
C LEU A 338 5.18 26.20 8.26
N SER A 339 5.61 26.30 6.99
CA SER A 339 6.55 25.34 6.40
C SER A 339 7.87 25.23 7.18
N GLY A 340 8.28 26.33 7.83
CA GLY A 340 9.55 26.46 8.53
C GLY A 340 10.70 26.98 7.66
N LEU A 341 10.48 27.21 6.36
CA LEU A 341 11.48 27.74 5.44
C LEU A 341 11.83 29.22 5.71
N VAL A 342 10.83 30.02 6.05
CA VAL A 342 10.96 31.46 6.35
C VAL A 342 10.56 31.77 7.78
N VAL A 343 10.94 32.96 8.26
CA VAL A 343 10.55 33.52 9.55
C VAL A 343 10.12 34.98 9.37
N LYS A 344 9.08 35.38 10.11
CA LYS A 344 8.67 36.78 10.28
C LYS A 344 9.46 37.37 11.44
N LYS A 345 10.21 38.44 11.21
CA LYS A 345 10.91 39.20 12.24
C LYS A 345 10.81 40.69 11.93
N ASP A 346 10.46 41.50 12.91
CA ASP A 346 10.42 42.98 12.79
C ASP A 346 9.53 43.49 11.63
N GLY A 347 8.45 42.75 11.30
CA GLY A 347 7.55 43.04 10.18
C GLY A 347 8.01 42.53 8.81
N LEU A 348 9.21 41.93 8.72
CA LEU A 348 9.82 41.44 7.49
C LEU A 348 9.86 39.90 7.45
N LEU A 349 9.70 39.34 6.25
CA LEU A 349 9.91 37.93 5.95
C LEU A 349 11.30 37.67 5.40
N LYS A 350 11.98 36.66 5.96
CA LYS A 350 13.31 36.22 5.51
C LYS A 350 13.52 34.72 5.64
N VAL A 351 14.51 34.21 4.90
CA VAL A 351 14.90 32.79 4.98
C VAL A 351 15.38 32.48 6.40
N LYS A 352 14.91 31.38 6.98
CA LYS A 352 15.05 31.12 8.42
C LYS A 352 16.50 30.79 8.84
N ASN A 353 17.29 30.17 7.98
CA ASN A 353 18.72 29.92 8.19
C ASN A 353 19.48 29.73 6.87
N ARG A 354 20.82 29.64 6.96
CA ARG A 354 21.71 29.53 5.80
C ARG A 354 21.60 28.18 5.09
N ILE A 355 21.46 27.07 5.83
CA ILE A 355 21.28 25.73 5.24
C ILE A 355 20.07 25.73 4.29
N TYR A 356 18.94 26.33 4.69
CA TYR A 356 17.76 26.41 3.82
C TYR A 356 17.99 27.29 2.58
N ALA A 357 18.72 28.41 2.69
CA ALA A 357 19.01 29.28 1.55
C ALA A 357 19.92 28.59 0.51
N GLU A 358 20.81 27.70 0.95
CA GLU A 358 21.72 26.94 0.09
C GLU A 358 21.00 25.70 -0.53
N VAL A 359 20.09 25.06 0.22
CA VAL A 359 19.29 23.90 -0.23
C VAL A 359 18.16 24.30 -1.17
N PHE A 360 17.35 25.29 -0.77
CA PHE A 360 16.26 25.87 -1.53
C PHE A 360 16.75 27.17 -2.18
N ASN A 361 17.82 27.07 -2.97
CA ASN A 361 18.40 28.21 -3.66
C ASN A 361 17.57 28.63 -4.89
N THR A 362 17.98 29.70 -5.57
CA THR A 362 17.28 30.25 -6.74
C THR A 362 17.13 29.20 -7.87
N GLU A 363 18.19 28.45 -8.17
CA GLU A 363 18.19 27.38 -9.20
C GLU A 363 17.16 26.30 -8.87
N TRP A 364 17.07 25.89 -7.61
CA TRP A 364 16.08 24.92 -7.15
C TRP A 364 14.66 25.45 -7.32
N VAL A 365 14.40 26.70 -6.94
CA VAL A 365 13.07 27.35 -7.08
C VAL A 365 12.65 27.46 -8.55
N GLU A 366 13.56 27.90 -9.42
CA GLU A 366 13.33 27.99 -10.87
C GLU A 366 13.03 26.62 -11.47
N LYS A 367 13.80 25.59 -11.11
CA LYS A 367 13.55 24.21 -11.53
C LYS A 367 12.15 23.72 -11.14
N GLN A 368 11.67 24.03 -9.93
CA GLN A 368 10.31 23.65 -9.51
C GLN A 368 9.23 24.46 -10.24
N LEU A 369 9.41 25.77 -10.41
CA LEU A 369 8.48 26.62 -11.15
C LEU A 369 8.37 26.19 -12.62
N ASN A 370 9.46 25.72 -13.22
CA ASN A 370 9.51 25.26 -14.60
C ASN A 370 8.86 23.89 -14.82
N VAL A 371 8.82 23.03 -13.80
CA VAL A 371 8.00 21.81 -13.78
C VAL A 371 6.51 22.14 -13.62
N LEU A 372 6.16 23.16 -12.84
CA LEU A 372 4.76 23.52 -12.58
C LEU A 372 4.09 24.25 -13.76
N ARG A 373 4.78 25.22 -14.38
CA ARG A 373 4.24 26.11 -15.42
C ARG A 373 4.33 25.48 -16.82
N PRO A 374 3.22 25.31 -17.56
CA PRO A 374 3.26 24.81 -18.94
C PRO A 374 3.80 25.84 -19.95
N TYR A 375 3.99 27.10 -19.53
CA TYR A 375 4.48 28.22 -20.34
C TYR A 375 5.80 28.82 -19.81
N SER A 376 6.51 28.11 -18.92
CA SER A 376 7.75 28.54 -18.24
C SER A 376 8.76 29.19 -19.18
N GLN A 377 9.21 28.46 -20.21
CA GLN A 377 10.24 28.92 -21.15
C GLN A 377 9.87 30.23 -21.86
N VAL A 378 8.58 30.42 -22.18
CA VAL A 378 8.11 31.61 -22.91
C VAL A 378 7.97 32.82 -21.98
N LEU A 379 7.54 32.58 -20.73
CA LEU A 379 7.54 33.57 -19.65
C LEU A 379 8.96 34.04 -19.31
N GLU A 380 9.92 33.12 -19.18
CA GLU A 380 11.34 33.46 -18.96
C GLU A 380 11.91 34.31 -20.09
N ALA A 381 11.65 33.94 -21.35
CA ALA A 381 12.06 34.73 -22.52
C ALA A 381 11.41 36.13 -22.55
N TRP A 382 10.14 36.24 -22.15
CA TRP A 382 9.45 37.53 -22.03
C TRP A 382 10.03 38.40 -20.91
N ILE A 383 10.32 37.82 -19.74
CA ILE A 383 11.00 38.52 -18.64
C ILE A 383 12.39 39.00 -19.07
N ALA A 384 13.17 38.14 -19.74
CA ALA A 384 14.50 38.48 -20.27
C ALA A 384 14.46 39.62 -21.30
N SER A 385 13.33 39.80 -22.01
CA SER A 385 13.09 40.95 -22.90
C SER A 385 12.69 42.25 -22.19
N ASN A 386 12.80 42.32 -20.86
CA ASN A 386 12.20 43.36 -20.02
C ASN A 386 10.69 43.56 -20.29
N LYS A 387 9.97 42.47 -20.58
CA LYS A 387 8.54 42.43 -20.93
C LYS A 387 8.17 43.13 -22.25
N THR A 388 9.15 43.42 -23.13
CA THR A 388 8.92 44.21 -24.35
C THR A 388 8.71 43.40 -25.64
N ASP A 389 9.04 42.10 -25.67
CA ASP A 389 8.93 41.27 -26.89
C ASP A 389 7.54 40.59 -27.02
N PRO A 390 6.63 41.06 -27.92
CA PRO A 390 5.30 40.46 -28.11
C PRO A 390 5.34 39.12 -28.87
N SER A 391 6.49 38.70 -29.41
CA SER A 391 6.63 37.36 -30.01
C SER A 391 6.64 36.25 -28.95
N ARG A 392 6.88 36.60 -27.67
CA ARG A 392 6.89 35.67 -26.53
C ARG A 392 5.55 35.55 -25.80
N LEU A 393 4.54 36.31 -26.23
CA LEU A 393 3.19 36.23 -25.66
C LEU A 393 2.43 35.03 -26.23
N LEU A 394 1.62 34.37 -25.40
CA LEU A 394 0.84 33.19 -25.78
C LEU A 394 -0.35 33.59 -26.66
N ARG A 395 -0.72 32.71 -27.60
CA ARG A 395 -1.78 32.95 -28.60
C ARG A 395 -2.63 31.70 -28.81
N GLY A 396 -3.85 31.89 -29.29
CA GLY A 396 -4.73 30.82 -29.76
C GLY A 396 -4.90 29.67 -28.77
N LEU A 397 -4.51 28.45 -29.17
CA LEU A 397 -4.65 27.25 -28.35
C LEU A 397 -3.74 27.27 -27.11
N ALA A 398 -2.48 27.70 -27.25
CA ALA A 398 -1.52 27.74 -26.15
C ALA A 398 -1.96 28.71 -25.03
N LEU A 399 -2.57 29.85 -25.41
CA LEU A 399 -3.18 30.77 -24.45
C LEU A 399 -4.38 30.15 -23.74
N LYS A 400 -5.27 29.47 -24.47
CA LYS A 400 -6.45 28.79 -23.89
C LYS A 400 -6.05 27.68 -22.92
N ASP A 401 -5.02 26.90 -23.25
CA ASP A 401 -4.51 25.84 -22.36
C ASP A 401 -3.84 26.43 -21.11
N ALA A 402 -3.08 27.53 -21.24
CA ALA A 402 -2.52 28.26 -20.10
C ALA A 402 -3.60 28.86 -19.19
N GLN A 403 -4.66 29.46 -19.76
CA GLN A 403 -5.82 29.97 -19.02
C GLN A 403 -6.59 28.84 -18.32
N LYS A 404 -6.78 27.70 -18.98
CA LYS A 404 -7.44 26.53 -18.39
C LYS A 404 -6.60 25.92 -17.25
N TRP A 405 -5.28 25.95 -17.38
CA TRP A 405 -4.36 25.53 -16.32
C TRP A 405 -4.33 26.50 -15.13
N SER A 406 -4.51 27.81 -15.36
CA SER A 406 -4.53 28.82 -14.29
C SER A 406 -5.85 28.89 -13.51
N GLN A 407 -6.95 28.40 -14.08
CA GLN A 407 -8.26 28.36 -13.40
C GLN A 407 -8.20 27.63 -12.05
N GLY A 408 -8.55 28.36 -10.98
CA GLY A 408 -8.56 27.83 -9.62
C GLY A 408 -7.17 27.66 -8.98
N LYS A 409 -6.12 28.25 -9.57
CA LYS A 409 -4.77 28.35 -8.98
C LYS A 409 -4.47 29.76 -8.51
N SER A 410 -3.68 29.87 -7.45
CA SER A 410 -3.04 31.11 -7.01
C SER A 410 -1.65 31.16 -7.66
N LEU A 411 -1.46 32.12 -8.58
CA LEU A 411 -0.23 32.28 -9.36
C LEU A 411 0.56 33.51 -8.90
N SER A 412 1.86 33.57 -9.24
CA SER A 412 2.66 34.75 -8.92
C SER A 412 2.23 35.95 -9.76
N ASP A 413 2.55 37.15 -9.32
CA ASP A 413 2.01 38.37 -9.93
C ASP A 413 2.50 38.54 -11.38
N ILE A 414 3.72 38.05 -11.67
CA ILE A 414 4.27 38.04 -13.03
C ILE A 414 3.62 36.99 -13.95
N ASP A 415 3.03 35.90 -13.40
CA ASP A 415 2.19 34.99 -14.19
C ASP A 415 0.90 35.69 -14.62
N TYR A 416 0.27 36.47 -13.73
CA TYR A 416 -0.95 37.21 -14.05
C TYR A 416 -0.68 38.32 -15.08
N GLU A 417 0.41 39.08 -14.94
CA GLU A 417 0.84 40.08 -15.93
C GLU A 417 1.09 39.45 -17.32
N PHE A 418 1.81 38.33 -17.38
CA PHE A 418 2.10 37.64 -18.64
C PHE A 418 0.84 37.08 -19.32
N LEU A 419 -0.08 36.50 -18.56
CA LEU A 419 -1.35 36.01 -19.08
C LEU A 419 -2.25 37.16 -19.52
N ALA A 420 -2.28 38.29 -18.80
CA ALA A 420 -3.04 39.48 -19.20
C ALA A 420 -2.50 40.08 -20.50
N ALA A 421 -1.18 40.30 -20.59
CA ALA A 421 -0.53 40.79 -21.82
C ALA A 421 -0.78 39.85 -23.01
N SER A 422 -0.74 38.53 -22.78
CA SER A 422 -1.04 37.54 -23.82
C SER A 422 -2.51 37.62 -24.30
N VAL A 423 -3.46 37.84 -23.39
CA VAL A 423 -4.88 38.04 -23.75
C VAL A 423 -5.13 39.30 -24.54
N GLU A 424 -4.48 40.42 -24.19
CA GLU A 424 -4.61 41.67 -24.93
C GLU A 424 -4.01 41.54 -26.34
N PHE A 425 -2.86 40.88 -26.44
CA PHE A 425 -2.20 40.65 -27.72
C PHE A 425 -3.00 39.71 -28.64
N ASP A 426 -3.52 38.59 -28.14
CA ASP A 426 -4.35 37.64 -28.89
C ASP A 426 -5.65 38.31 -29.39
N LYS A 427 -6.29 39.16 -28.57
CA LYS A 427 -7.44 39.99 -29.00
C LYS A 427 -7.09 40.92 -30.16
N LEU A 428 -5.93 41.59 -30.11
CA LEU A 428 -5.49 42.51 -31.17
C LEU A 428 -5.18 41.77 -32.49
N GLU A 429 -4.61 40.56 -32.44
CA GLU A 429 -4.44 39.73 -33.65
C GLU A 429 -5.78 39.21 -34.20
N ILE A 430 -6.68 38.75 -33.34
CA ILE A 430 -8.04 38.32 -33.76
C ILE A 430 -8.81 39.50 -34.39
N GLN A 431 -8.72 40.71 -33.83
CA GLN A 431 -9.38 41.87 -34.40
C GLN A 431 -8.81 42.25 -35.77
N LYS A 432 -7.48 42.28 -35.93
CA LYS A 432 -6.83 42.51 -37.24
C LYS A 432 -7.19 41.42 -38.26
N ALA A 433 -7.27 40.17 -37.84
CA ALA A 433 -7.69 39.05 -38.69
C ALA A 433 -9.16 39.22 -39.12
N LEU A 434 -10.06 39.62 -38.22
CA LEU A 434 -11.47 39.88 -38.51
C LEU A 434 -11.65 41.10 -39.43
N GLU A 435 -10.82 42.14 -39.29
CA GLU A 435 -10.83 43.30 -40.19
C GLU A 435 -10.32 42.92 -41.59
N ALA A 436 -9.28 42.08 -41.69
CA ALA A 436 -8.80 41.51 -42.96
C ALA A 436 -9.76 40.50 -43.60
N GLU A 437 -10.57 39.79 -42.79
CA GLU A 437 -11.64 38.91 -43.27
C GLU A 437 -12.86 39.72 -43.73
N LYS A 438 -13.22 40.79 -43.01
CA LYS A 438 -14.28 41.73 -43.42
C LYS A 438 -13.96 42.43 -44.73
N THR A 439 -12.73 42.89 -44.97
CA THR A 439 -12.35 43.50 -46.25
C THR A 439 -12.44 42.49 -47.40
N LYS A 440 -11.93 41.26 -47.23
CA LYS A 440 -12.12 40.17 -48.20
C LYS A 440 -13.60 39.80 -48.42
N ALA A 441 -14.41 39.83 -47.36
CA ALA A 441 -15.84 39.57 -47.46
C ALA A 441 -16.57 40.67 -48.22
N ILE A 442 -16.21 41.94 -48.02
CA ILE A 442 -16.74 43.09 -48.77
C ILE A 442 -16.34 43.00 -50.25
N GLU A 443 -15.09 42.64 -50.56
CA GLU A 443 -14.62 42.41 -51.94
C GLU A 443 -15.40 41.26 -52.61
N ALA A 444 -15.61 40.14 -51.91
CA ALA A 444 -16.43 39.03 -52.39
C ALA A 444 -17.90 39.41 -52.58
N GLN A 445 -18.45 40.21 -51.67
CA GLN A 445 -19.84 40.68 -51.70
C GLN A 445 -20.08 41.65 -52.86
N LEU A 446 -19.13 42.54 -53.17
CA LEU A 446 -19.17 43.37 -54.38
C LEU A 446 -19.16 42.52 -55.66
N ALA A 447 -18.32 41.48 -55.71
CA ALA A 447 -18.25 40.57 -56.85
C ALA A 447 -19.51 39.71 -57.01
N GLU A 448 -20.21 39.41 -55.92
CA GLU A 448 -21.49 38.68 -55.91
C GLU A 448 -22.68 39.59 -56.27
N GLU A 449 -22.69 40.84 -55.81
CA GLU A 449 -23.69 41.84 -56.17
C GLU A 449 -23.65 42.18 -57.67
N GLN A 450 -22.46 42.29 -58.26
CA GLN A 450 -22.28 42.42 -59.72
C GLN A 450 -22.86 41.23 -60.49
N LYS A 451 -22.72 39.99 -59.99
CA LYS A 451 -23.35 38.81 -60.60
C LYS A 451 -24.87 38.81 -60.41
N ARG A 452 -25.35 39.27 -59.26
CA ARG A 452 -26.77 39.30 -58.89
C ARG A 452 -27.56 40.25 -59.79
N LEU A 453 -27.06 41.44 -60.06
CA LEU A 453 -27.66 42.39 -61.01
C LEU A 453 -27.84 41.80 -62.43
N LEU A 454 -26.86 41.01 -62.88
CA LEU A 454 -26.90 40.30 -64.18
C LEU A 454 -27.97 39.19 -64.21
N GLN A 455 -28.38 38.68 -63.05
CA GLN A 455 -29.24 37.51 -62.90
C GLN A 455 -30.69 37.90 -62.55
N GLU A 456 -30.90 38.99 -61.80
CA GLU A 456 -32.23 39.55 -61.50
C GLU A 456 -32.95 40.07 -62.76
N GLN A 457 -32.21 40.58 -63.75
CA GLN A 457 -32.76 40.89 -65.08
C GLN A 457 -33.35 39.65 -65.80
N LYS A 458 -32.87 38.44 -65.48
CA LYS A 458 -33.33 37.18 -66.11
C LYS A 458 -34.49 36.55 -65.35
N THR A 459 -34.49 36.61 -64.02
CA THR A 459 -35.50 35.95 -63.17
C THR A 459 -36.79 36.75 -63.01
N ALA A 460 -36.75 38.09 -63.12
CA ALA A 460 -37.92 38.96 -62.99
C ALA A 460 -39.04 38.69 -64.04
N LYS A 461 -38.71 38.04 -65.18
CA LYS A 461 -39.71 37.61 -66.18
C LYS A 461 -40.50 36.35 -65.79
N LEU A 462 -39.96 35.49 -64.92
CA LEU A 462 -40.48 34.14 -64.66
C LEU A 462 -41.24 34.00 -63.34
N GLN A 463 -41.01 34.89 -62.36
CA GLN A 463 -41.65 34.80 -61.04
C GLN A 463 -43.04 35.47 -60.97
N ARG A 464 -43.64 35.84 -62.11
CA ARG A 464 -44.92 36.57 -62.16
C ARG A 464 -46.18 35.70 -62.14
N ILE A 465 -46.07 34.37 -61.99
CA ILE A 465 -47.18 33.42 -62.21
C ILE A 465 -47.42 32.41 -61.07
N PHE A 466 -46.43 32.06 -60.23
CA PHE A 466 -46.52 30.86 -59.37
C PHE A 466 -46.53 31.15 -57.85
N LEU A 467 -47.40 32.06 -57.39
CA LEU A 467 -47.49 32.42 -55.97
C LEU A 467 -48.92 32.82 -55.52
N ALA A 468 -49.88 31.91 -55.67
CA ALA A 468 -51.18 31.97 -54.98
C ALA A 468 -51.83 30.57 -54.86
N ALA A 469 -52.21 30.17 -53.63
CA ALA A 469 -52.92 28.93 -53.25
C ALA A 469 -52.15 27.60 -53.54
N VAL A 470 -52.15 26.49 -52.77
CA VAL A 470 -52.91 25.93 -51.63
C VAL A 470 -51.92 25.01 -50.85
N SER A 471 -51.82 24.86 -49.52
CA SER A 471 -52.40 25.54 -48.33
C SER A 471 -51.43 25.41 -47.12
N LEU A 472 -51.80 26.02 -45.98
CA LEU A 472 -51.02 26.11 -44.73
C LEU A 472 -51.30 24.95 -43.73
N ALA A 473 -51.75 23.78 -44.19
CA ALA A 473 -52.30 22.73 -43.31
C ALA A 473 -51.35 21.58 -42.89
N LEU A 474 -50.16 21.44 -43.50
CA LEU A 474 -49.28 20.28 -43.26
C LEU A 474 -48.02 20.56 -42.41
N LEU A 475 -47.65 21.83 -42.18
CA LEU A 475 -46.39 22.21 -41.54
C LEU A 475 -46.38 22.13 -40.00
N ILE A 476 -47.55 22.18 -39.36
CA ILE A 476 -47.65 22.21 -37.89
C ILE A 476 -47.46 20.79 -37.29
N VAL A 477 -47.81 19.74 -38.04
CA VAL A 477 -47.64 18.34 -37.60
C VAL A 477 -46.18 17.88 -37.69
N SER A 478 -45.43 18.32 -38.71
CA SER A 478 -44.03 17.95 -38.89
C SER A 478 -43.06 18.67 -37.94
N GLY A 479 -43.32 19.93 -37.61
CA GLY A 479 -42.48 20.70 -36.66
C GLY A 479 -42.47 20.13 -35.24
N LEU A 480 -43.63 19.67 -34.73
CA LEU A 480 -43.74 19.05 -33.40
C LEU A 480 -43.02 17.70 -33.33
N GLY A 481 -43.08 16.88 -34.40
CA GLY A 481 -42.37 15.60 -34.48
C GLY A 481 -40.84 15.76 -34.45
N ILE A 482 -40.30 16.80 -35.09
CA ILE A 482 -38.85 17.07 -35.08
C ILE A 482 -38.38 17.50 -33.68
N ILE A 483 -39.15 18.33 -32.98
CA ILE A 483 -38.79 18.79 -31.63
C ILE A 483 -38.85 17.63 -30.62
N THR A 484 -39.88 16.78 -30.67
CA THR A 484 -39.97 15.60 -29.80
C THR A 484 -38.88 14.57 -30.12
N PHE A 485 -38.55 14.37 -31.39
CA PHE A 485 -37.43 13.50 -31.81
C PHE A 485 -36.06 14.02 -31.33
N ILE A 486 -35.81 15.33 -31.41
CA ILE A 486 -34.57 15.95 -30.89
C ILE A 486 -34.52 15.83 -29.35
N GLN A 487 -35.64 15.99 -28.65
CA GLN A 487 -35.69 15.76 -27.20
C GLN A 487 -35.46 14.28 -26.85
N TYR A 488 -36.02 13.35 -27.62
CA TYR A 488 -35.79 11.91 -27.47
C TYR A 488 -34.31 11.53 -27.66
N GLN A 489 -33.66 11.98 -28.74
CA GLN A 489 -32.23 11.74 -28.95
C GLN A 489 -31.34 12.38 -27.85
N ARG A 490 -31.71 13.56 -27.34
CA ARG A 490 -31.02 14.19 -26.21
C ARG A 490 -31.22 13.39 -24.91
N ALA A 491 -32.40 12.81 -24.69
CA ALA A 491 -32.66 11.95 -23.54
C ALA A 491 -31.85 10.65 -23.63
N GLU A 492 -31.87 9.97 -24.78
CA GLU A 492 -31.08 8.74 -25.03
C GLU A 492 -29.57 9.00 -24.88
N THR A 493 -29.08 10.18 -25.27
CA THR A 493 -27.68 10.58 -25.09
C THR A 493 -27.33 10.77 -23.60
N ARG A 494 -28.18 11.47 -22.84
CA ARG A 494 -28.01 11.65 -21.39
C ARG A 494 -28.06 10.33 -20.62
N GLU A 495 -28.92 9.40 -21.03
CA GLU A 495 -29.01 8.06 -20.45
C GLU A 495 -27.71 7.27 -20.68
N LYS A 496 -27.18 7.29 -21.92
CA LYS A 496 -25.86 6.71 -22.23
C LYS A 496 -24.73 7.33 -21.41
N GLU A 497 -24.70 8.66 -21.29
CA GLU A 497 -23.71 9.37 -20.48
C GLU A 497 -23.80 9.02 -18.98
N ALA A 498 -25.03 8.87 -18.44
CA ALA A 498 -25.24 8.43 -17.06
C ALA A 498 -24.71 7.00 -16.82
N ILE A 499 -25.04 6.05 -17.72
CA ILE A 499 -24.53 4.67 -17.65
C ILE A 499 -22.99 4.65 -17.78
N ILE A 500 -22.40 5.45 -18.67
CA ILE A 500 -20.94 5.57 -18.81
C ILE A 500 -20.29 6.15 -17.55
N SER A 501 -20.92 7.13 -16.90
CA SER A 501 -20.46 7.70 -15.63
C SER A 501 -20.48 6.66 -14.51
N GLU A 502 -21.56 5.88 -14.44
CA GLU A 502 -21.73 4.79 -13.48
C GLU A 502 -20.70 3.67 -13.70
N ILE A 503 -20.45 3.25 -14.94
CA ILE A 503 -19.39 2.28 -15.28
C ILE A 503 -18.02 2.80 -14.83
N LYS A 504 -17.72 4.08 -15.01
CA LYS A 504 -16.46 4.70 -14.53
C LYS A 504 -16.37 4.70 -13.00
N ALA A 505 -17.49 4.94 -12.31
CA ALA A 505 -17.55 4.84 -10.85
C ALA A 505 -17.32 3.40 -10.36
N LEU A 506 -17.93 2.40 -11.01
CA LEU A 506 -17.72 0.98 -10.71
C LEU A 506 -16.29 0.50 -10.99
N VAL A 507 -15.68 0.97 -12.09
CA VAL A 507 -14.24 0.75 -12.41
C VAL A 507 -13.34 1.33 -11.31
N SER A 508 -13.67 2.51 -10.81
CA SER A 508 -12.94 3.18 -9.74
C SER A 508 -13.14 2.47 -8.39
N SER A 509 -14.37 2.07 -8.07
CA SER A 509 -14.74 1.25 -6.91
C SER A 509 -13.98 -0.07 -6.89
N SER A 510 -14.02 -0.83 -7.99
CA SER A 510 -13.30 -2.10 -8.13
C SER A 510 -11.79 -1.93 -7.95
N THR A 511 -11.20 -0.89 -8.53
CA THR A 511 -9.77 -0.57 -8.37
C THR A 511 -9.42 -0.21 -6.92
N GLY A 512 -10.27 0.58 -6.26
CA GLY A 512 -10.13 0.94 -4.85
C GLY A 512 -10.23 -0.28 -3.94
N ASN A 513 -11.29 -1.08 -4.07
CA ASN A 513 -11.52 -2.31 -3.32
C ASN A 513 -10.37 -3.31 -3.52
N TYR A 514 -9.87 -3.45 -4.75
CA TYR A 514 -8.72 -4.30 -5.04
C TYR A 514 -7.48 -3.84 -4.28
N ASN A 515 -7.16 -2.55 -4.31
CA ASN A 515 -6.01 -1.98 -3.61
C ASN A 515 -6.17 -2.06 -2.07
N SER A 516 -7.40 -1.98 -1.56
CA SER A 516 -7.77 -2.17 -0.14
C SER A 516 -7.90 -3.64 0.28
N HIS A 517 -7.44 -4.59 -0.56
CA HIS A 517 -7.55 -6.05 -0.34
C HIS A 517 -8.98 -6.62 -0.18
N GLN A 518 -10.01 -5.87 -0.52
CA GLN A 518 -11.41 -6.33 -0.57
C GLN A 518 -11.68 -7.00 -1.92
N ARG A 519 -11.07 -8.17 -2.14
CA ARG A 519 -10.99 -8.82 -3.46
C ARG A 519 -12.36 -9.25 -4.02
N LEU A 520 -13.24 -9.79 -3.17
CA LEU A 520 -14.59 -10.17 -3.57
C LEU A 520 -15.40 -8.94 -3.99
N ASP A 521 -15.37 -7.87 -3.20
CA ASP A 521 -16.09 -6.62 -3.45
C ASP A 521 -15.55 -5.91 -4.71
N ALA A 522 -14.25 -6.03 -4.99
CA ALA A 522 -13.64 -5.60 -6.26
C ALA A 522 -14.16 -6.38 -7.47
N LEU A 523 -14.30 -7.71 -7.34
CA LEU A 523 -14.82 -8.56 -8.41
C LEU A 523 -16.29 -8.26 -8.71
N LEU A 524 -17.12 -8.06 -7.68
CA LEU A 524 -18.54 -7.70 -7.83
C LEU A 524 -18.73 -6.40 -8.62
N SER A 525 -18.04 -5.31 -8.23
CA SER A 525 -18.08 -4.06 -8.99
C SER A 525 -17.56 -4.20 -10.43
N ALA A 526 -16.61 -5.12 -10.69
CA ALA A 526 -16.11 -5.35 -12.04
C ALA A 526 -17.08 -6.16 -12.92
N ILE A 527 -17.77 -7.16 -12.36
CA ILE A 527 -18.87 -7.89 -13.02
C ILE A 527 -19.98 -6.92 -13.39
N GLU A 528 -20.38 -6.04 -12.46
CA GLU A 528 -21.41 -5.05 -12.67
C GLU A 528 -21.03 -4.02 -13.74
N ALA A 529 -19.81 -3.49 -13.70
CA ALA A 529 -19.29 -2.61 -14.75
C ALA A 529 -19.35 -3.29 -16.13
N ASN A 530 -18.99 -4.58 -16.22
CA ASN A 530 -19.04 -5.34 -17.47
C ASN A 530 -20.48 -5.55 -17.96
N LYS A 531 -21.41 -5.95 -17.08
CA LYS A 531 -22.84 -6.10 -17.44
C LYS A 531 -23.49 -4.80 -17.85
N LYS A 532 -23.17 -3.67 -17.21
CA LYS A 532 -23.66 -2.35 -17.62
C LYS A 532 -23.05 -1.93 -18.96
N LEU A 533 -21.79 -2.24 -19.22
CA LEU A 533 -21.14 -2.03 -20.53
C LEU A 533 -21.82 -2.81 -21.66
N GLN A 534 -22.24 -4.06 -21.42
CA GLN A 534 -22.92 -4.89 -22.42
C GLN A 534 -24.30 -4.36 -22.86
N LYS A 535 -24.95 -3.51 -22.04
CA LYS A 535 -26.23 -2.86 -22.41
C LYS A 535 -26.07 -1.73 -23.43
N LEU A 536 -24.84 -1.24 -23.64
CA LEU A 536 -24.56 -0.13 -24.56
C LEU A 536 -24.30 -0.64 -25.98
N ARG A 537 -25.10 -0.18 -26.96
CA ARG A 537 -24.94 -0.55 -28.39
C ARG A 537 -23.68 -0.01 -29.06
N GLN A 538 -23.16 1.12 -28.59
CA GLN A 538 -21.90 1.71 -29.04
C GLN A 538 -21.08 2.07 -27.81
N VAL A 539 -19.82 1.66 -27.80
CA VAL A 539 -18.93 1.72 -26.63
C VAL A 539 -17.57 2.25 -27.05
N ASP A 540 -17.04 3.22 -26.30
CA ASP A 540 -15.66 3.68 -26.43
C ASP A 540 -14.68 2.52 -26.14
N SER A 541 -13.78 2.25 -27.07
CA SER A 541 -12.76 1.20 -26.95
C SER A 541 -11.88 1.38 -25.71
N LYS A 542 -11.61 2.63 -25.30
CA LYS A 542 -10.84 2.92 -24.09
C LYS A 542 -11.59 2.50 -22.82
N LEU A 543 -12.89 2.80 -22.74
CA LEU A 543 -13.73 2.37 -21.63
C LEU A 543 -13.86 0.84 -21.57
N LYS A 544 -14.05 0.17 -22.72
CA LYS A 544 -14.08 -1.28 -22.81
C LYS A 544 -12.79 -1.91 -22.27
N ASN A 545 -11.63 -1.42 -22.70
CA ASN A 545 -10.33 -1.91 -22.25
C ASN A 545 -10.12 -1.69 -20.74
N GLN A 546 -10.58 -0.56 -20.19
CA GLN A 546 -10.51 -0.30 -18.74
C GLN A 546 -11.38 -1.28 -17.93
N VAL A 547 -12.63 -1.49 -18.34
CA VAL A 547 -13.54 -2.46 -17.69
C VAL A 547 -12.98 -3.88 -17.78
N GLU A 548 -12.44 -4.28 -18.93
CA GLU A 548 -11.85 -5.60 -19.10
C GLU A 548 -10.57 -5.79 -18.27
N LEU A 549 -9.69 -4.79 -18.21
CA LEU A 549 -8.48 -4.83 -17.38
C LEU A 549 -8.84 -5.01 -15.90
N VAL A 550 -9.82 -4.26 -15.41
CA VAL A 550 -10.27 -4.28 -14.01
C VAL A 550 -10.94 -5.61 -13.67
N LEU A 551 -11.81 -6.13 -14.54
CA LEU A 551 -12.38 -7.48 -14.39
C LEU A 551 -11.29 -8.55 -14.37
N THR A 552 -10.32 -8.48 -15.29
CA THR A 552 -9.22 -9.43 -15.37
C THR A 552 -8.35 -9.41 -14.11
N LYS A 553 -8.02 -8.22 -13.60
CA LYS A 553 -7.25 -8.00 -12.37
C LYS A 553 -7.99 -8.51 -11.13
N ALA A 554 -9.28 -8.23 -11.00
CA ALA A 554 -10.09 -8.76 -9.90
C ALA A 554 -10.21 -10.29 -9.97
N LEU A 555 -10.40 -10.86 -11.17
CA LEU A 555 -10.57 -12.30 -11.39
C LEU A 555 -9.33 -13.14 -11.07
N TYR A 556 -8.13 -12.65 -11.42
CA TYR A 556 -6.91 -13.35 -11.05
C TYR A 556 -6.55 -13.17 -9.57
N GLY A 557 -6.87 -12.02 -8.97
CA GLY A 557 -6.48 -11.72 -7.58
C GLY A 557 -7.50 -12.09 -6.49
N VAL A 558 -8.54 -12.87 -6.78
CA VAL A 558 -9.59 -13.23 -5.81
C VAL A 558 -9.31 -14.56 -5.10
N ASP A 559 -9.36 -14.54 -3.76
CA ASP A 559 -9.28 -15.73 -2.89
C ASP A 559 -10.62 -16.02 -2.17
N GLU A 560 -11.32 -14.96 -1.74
CA GLU A 560 -12.64 -15.03 -1.10
C GLU A 560 -13.72 -15.29 -2.16
N TYR A 561 -14.53 -16.34 -2.01
CA TYR A 561 -15.64 -16.64 -2.94
C TYR A 561 -17.03 -16.45 -2.29
N ASN A 562 -17.11 -16.50 -0.95
CA ASN A 562 -18.36 -16.30 -0.23
C ASN A 562 -18.12 -15.78 1.20
N ARG A 563 -19.15 -15.13 1.76
CA ARG A 563 -19.14 -14.41 3.04
C ARG A 563 -20.48 -14.62 3.74
N LEU A 564 -20.48 -15.33 4.85
CA LEU A 564 -21.69 -15.62 5.63
C LEU A 564 -21.91 -14.50 6.65
N ILE A 565 -23.09 -13.89 6.59
CA ILE A 565 -23.48 -12.74 7.43
C ILE A 565 -24.81 -13.07 8.13
N GLY A 566 -24.89 -12.80 9.43
CA GLY A 566 -26.11 -13.03 10.21
C GLY A 566 -25.94 -13.08 11.73
N HIS A 567 -24.70 -13.10 12.24
CA HIS A 567 -24.41 -12.89 13.66
C HIS A 567 -24.49 -11.40 14.04
N ARG A 568 -24.89 -11.11 15.29
CA ARG A 568 -25.06 -9.74 15.80
C ARG A 568 -23.81 -9.18 16.48
N ALA A 569 -22.89 -10.06 16.89
CA ALA A 569 -21.62 -9.73 17.53
C ALA A 569 -20.46 -10.54 16.91
N GLY A 570 -19.23 -10.21 17.28
CA GLY A 570 -18.02 -10.87 16.77
C GLY A 570 -18.04 -12.38 16.99
N LEU A 571 -17.45 -13.12 16.04
CA LEU A 571 -17.36 -14.57 16.10
C LEU A 571 -16.10 -15.00 16.86
N TRP A 572 -16.21 -16.14 17.54
CA TRP A 572 -15.15 -16.71 18.37
C TRP A 572 -14.77 -18.13 17.96
N GLY A 573 -15.68 -18.85 17.30
CA GLY A 573 -15.45 -20.22 16.85
C GLY A 573 -16.04 -20.51 15.48
N VAL A 574 -15.40 -21.39 14.73
CA VAL A 574 -15.91 -21.96 13.47
C VAL A 574 -15.46 -23.40 13.28
N ALA A 575 -16.32 -24.23 12.69
CA ALA A 575 -16.03 -25.60 12.32
C ALA A 575 -16.71 -25.97 11.00
N VAL A 576 -16.08 -26.89 10.26
CA VAL A 576 -16.65 -27.54 9.06
C VAL A 576 -17.03 -28.96 9.44
N SER A 577 -18.14 -29.48 8.90
CA SER A 577 -18.55 -30.86 9.11
C SER A 577 -17.63 -31.85 8.36
N PRO A 578 -17.50 -33.11 8.83
CA PRO A 578 -16.66 -34.14 8.18
C PRO A 578 -17.02 -34.42 6.71
N ASP A 579 -18.29 -34.24 6.34
CA ASP A 579 -18.82 -34.41 4.98
C ASP A 579 -18.62 -33.19 4.06
N CYS A 580 -18.04 -32.09 4.58
CA CYS A 580 -17.91 -30.79 3.91
C CYS A 580 -19.25 -30.09 3.52
N GLU A 581 -20.40 -30.61 3.94
CA GLU A 581 -21.72 -30.05 3.56
C GLU A 581 -22.19 -28.91 4.47
N PHE A 582 -21.64 -28.78 5.67
CA PHE A 582 -22.07 -27.83 6.69
C PHE A 582 -20.93 -27.04 7.34
N ILE A 583 -21.25 -25.82 7.76
CA ILE A 583 -20.38 -24.94 8.54
C ILE A 583 -21.13 -24.55 9.81
N ALA A 584 -20.49 -24.62 10.97
CA ALA A 584 -21.02 -24.13 12.23
C ALA A 584 -20.19 -22.94 12.72
N SER A 585 -20.85 -21.84 13.12
CA SER A 585 -20.19 -20.64 13.64
C SER A 585 -20.73 -20.26 15.03
N ALA A 586 -19.83 -19.87 15.93
CA ALA A 586 -20.11 -19.46 17.31
C ALA A 586 -19.77 -17.98 17.53
N SER A 587 -20.61 -17.27 18.28
CA SER A 587 -20.51 -15.82 18.48
C SER A 587 -20.79 -15.38 19.92
N ALA A 588 -20.25 -14.20 20.26
CA ALA A 588 -20.61 -13.46 21.47
C ALA A 588 -22.11 -13.03 21.50
N ASP A 589 -22.85 -13.18 20.40
CA ASP A 589 -24.31 -12.98 20.39
C ASP A 589 -25.11 -14.11 21.07
N ARG A 590 -24.42 -15.06 21.70
CA ARG A 590 -24.96 -16.22 22.44
C ARG A 590 -25.59 -17.28 21.55
N THR A 591 -25.34 -17.22 20.23
CA THR A 591 -25.85 -18.22 19.29
C THR A 591 -24.75 -19.02 18.63
N VAL A 592 -25.10 -20.25 18.26
CA VAL A 592 -24.42 -20.99 17.19
C VAL A 592 -25.31 -20.91 15.95
N LYS A 593 -24.72 -20.81 14.77
CA LYS A 593 -25.44 -20.87 13.49
C LYS A 593 -24.90 -22.02 12.64
N LEU A 594 -25.82 -22.80 12.07
CA LEU A 594 -25.53 -23.85 11.10
C LEU A 594 -25.86 -23.34 9.70
N TRP A 595 -24.90 -23.45 8.81
CA TRP A 595 -24.98 -23.06 7.41
C TRP A 595 -24.69 -24.27 6.52
N ASN A 596 -25.20 -24.32 5.30
CA ASN A 596 -24.70 -25.26 4.30
C ASN A 596 -23.41 -24.75 3.64
N LYS A 597 -22.73 -25.60 2.86
CA LYS A 597 -21.50 -25.25 2.12
C LYS A 597 -21.63 -24.05 1.17
N ASN A 598 -22.84 -23.80 0.65
CA ASN A 598 -23.16 -22.65 -0.21
C ASN A 598 -23.38 -21.35 0.59
N GLY A 599 -23.37 -21.39 1.93
CA GLY A 599 -23.54 -20.20 2.78
C GLY A 599 -24.98 -19.89 3.23
N LYS A 600 -25.96 -20.74 2.90
CA LYS A 600 -27.36 -20.56 3.34
C LYS A 600 -27.49 -20.95 4.82
N LEU A 601 -28.04 -20.04 5.62
CA LEU A 601 -28.39 -20.31 7.02
C LEU A 601 -29.51 -21.37 7.10
N LEU A 602 -29.26 -22.44 7.85
CA LEU A 602 -30.20 -23.54 8.08
C LEU A 602 -30.84 -23.50 9.47
N THR A 603 -30.06 -23.21 10.51
CA THR A 603 -30.50 -23.31 11.90
C THR A 603 -29.73 -22.33 12.79
N THR A 604 -30.39 -21.78 13.81
CA THR A 604 -29.75 -20.97 14.86
C THR A 604 -30.05 -21.59 16.21
N PHE A 605 -29.01 -21.97 16.96
CA PHE A 605 -29.12 -22.54 18.31
C PHE A 605 -29.00 -21.41 19.34
N THR A 606 -29.95 -21.33 20.28
CA THR A 606 -30.15 -20.14 21.14
C THR A 606 -30.15 -20.42 22.65
N SER A 607 -29.92 -21.65 23.10
CA SER A 607 -30.01 -22.03 24.54
C SER A 607 -28.76 -21.70 25.37
N HIS A 608 -27.78 -20.95 24.84
CA HIS A 608 -26.66 -20.44 25.63
C HIS A 608 -27.05 -19.11 26.31
N ASN A 609 -26.70 -18.97 27.59
CA ASN A 609 -26.99 -17.76 28.38
C ASN A 609 -25.84 -16.72 28.36
N SER A 610 -24.73 -17.04 27.69
CA SER A 610 -23.53 -16.19 27.58
C SER A 610 -22.87 -16.37 26.21
N GLY A 611 -21.80 -15.63 25.91
CA GLY A 611 -21.11 -15.72 24.63
C GLY A 611 -20.61 -17.14 24.34
N VAL A 612 -20.76 -17.60 23.11
CA VAL A 612 -20.26 -18.92 22.68
C VAL A 612 -18.84 -18.75 22.16
N LEU A 613 -17.89 -19.43 22.79
CA LEU A 613 -16.45 -19.29 22.54
C LEU A 613 -15.91 -20.35 21.57
N GLY A 614 -16.46 -21.56 21.60
CA GLY A 614 -16.00 -22.68 20.79
C GLY A 614 -17.16 -23.45 20.17
N VAL A 615 -16.91 -24.03 18.99
CA VAL A 615 -17.82 -24.95 18.30
C VAL A 615 -17.03 -26.03 17.56
N THR A 616 -17.57 -27.25 17.49
CA THR A 616 -16.96 -28.39 16.79
C THR A 616 -18.04 -29.41 16.40
N PHE A 617 -17.77 -30.21 15.37
CA PHE A 617 -18.60 -31.36 14.99
C PHE A 617 -18.02 -32.65 15.58
N SER A 618 -18.87 -33.63 15.87
CA SER A 618 -18.44 -35.02 16.04
C SER A 618 -17.90 -35.59 14.71
N PRO A 619 -17.04 -36.64 14.74
CA PRO A 619 -16.48 -37.25 13.52
C PRO A 619 -17.53 -37.89 12.59
N ASP A 620 -18.71 -38.22 13.12
CA ASP A 620 -19.88 -38.69 12.37
C ASP A 620 -20.73 -37.54 11.77
N GLY A 621 -20.42 -36.28 12.10
CA GLY A 621 -21.15 -35.10 11.63
C GLY A 621 -22.57 -34.93 12.17
N GLU A 622 -23.04 -35.78 13.10
CA GLU A 622 -24.42 -35.74 13.61
C GLU A 622 -24.61 -34.84 14.83
N ILE A 623 -23.55 -34.66 15.64
CA ILE A 623 -23.57 -33.88 16.87
C ILE A 623 -22.69 -32.64 16.71
N ILE A 624 -23.23 -31.49 17.10
CA ILE A 624 -22.46 -30.26 17.29
C ILE A 624 -22.22 -30.09 18.79
N ALA A 625 -20.99 -29.80 19.18
CA ALA A 625 -20.64 -29.39 20.54
C ALA A 625 -20.24 -27.92 20.55
N SER A 626 -20.75 -27.16 21.51
CA SER A 626 -20.45 -25.73 21.68
C SER A 626 -20.18 -25.38 23.14
N SER A 627 -19.30 -24.41 23.38
CA SER A 627 -18.85 -24.02 24.73
C SER A 627 -18.99 -22.53 25.01
N ASP A 628 -19.26 -22.15 26.25
CA ASP A 628 -19.56 -20.77 26.63
C ASP A 628 -18.71 -20.17 27.77
N GLU A 629 -18.85 -18.84 27.94
CA GLU A 629 -18.19 -18.03 28.96
C GLU A 629 -18.56 -18.44 30.41
N GLN A 630 -19.71 -19.09 30.62
CA GLN A 630 -20.14 -19.60 31.93
C GLN A 630 -19.61 -21.02 32.24
N GLY A 631 -18.85 -21.62 31.31
CA GLY A 631 -18.24 -22.94 31.49
C GLY A 631 -19.16 -24.12 31.20
N ASN A 632 -20.29 -23.89 30.52
CA ASN A 632 -21.14 -24.97 30.02
C ASN A 632 -20.63 -25.46 28.66
N ILE A 633 -20.89 -26.74 28.37
CA ILE A 633 -20.74 -27.32 27.03
C ILE A 633 -22.10 -27.89 26.64
N LEU A 634 -22.66 -27.47 25.51
CA LEU A 634 -23.95 -27.94 25.02
C LEU A 634 -23.71 -28.84 23.80
N LEU A 635 -24.43 -29.97 23.77
CA LEU A 635 -24.43 -30.93 22.66
C LEU A 635 -25.77 -30.85 21.94
N TRP A 636 -25.75 -30.80 20.61
CA TRP A 636 -26.92 -30.56 19.77
C TRP A 636 -26.98 -31.55 18.62
N TYR A 637 -28.19 -31.87 18.17
CA TYR A 637 -28.40 -32.41 16.82
C TYR A 637 -28.42 -31.29 15.78
N LYS A 638 -28.04 -31.58 14.53
CA LYS A 638 -28.06 -30.63 13.40
C LYS A 638 -29.40 -29.87 13.24
N ASN A 639 -30.53 -30.49 13.63
CA ASN A 639 -31.88 -29.91 13.53
C ASN A 639 -32.25 -28.86 14.60
N GLY A 640 -31.32 -28.43 15.46
CA GLY A 640 -31.59 -27.45 16.51
C GLY A 640 -31.90 -28.05 17.89
N LYS A 641 -32.20 -29.35 17.98
CA LYS A 641 -32.59 -29.98 19.24
C LYS A 641 -31.37 -30.16 20.16
N LEU A 642 -31.44 -29.55 21.35
CA LEU A 642 -30.49 -29.78 22.44
C LEU A 642 -30.53 -31.25 22.88
N LEU A 643 -29.38 -31.91 22.87
CA LEU A 643 -29.19 -33.29 23.32
C LEU A 643 -28.82 -33.35 24.80
N ARG A 644 -27.77 -32.63 25.23
CA ARG A 644 -27.28 -32.59 26.63
C ARG A 644 -26.58 -31.27 26.95
N THR A 645 -26.54 -30.94 28.23
CA THR A 645 -25.70 -29.86 28.79
C THR A 645 -24.70 -30.46 29.77
N LEU A 646 -23.40 -30.27 29.52
CA LEU A 646 -22.31 -30.70 30.39
C LEU A 646 -21.94 -29.52 31.28
N LYS A 647 -21.97 -29.74 32.61
CA LYS A 647 -21.59 -28.75 33.63
C LYS A 647 -20.50 -29.34 34.50
N GLY A 648 -19.51 -28.53 34.89
CA GLY A 648 -18.44 -28.97 35.79
C GLY A 648 -17.09 -28.26 35.62
N HIS A 649 -16.96 -27.33 34.68
CA HIS A 649 -15.94 -26.28 34.72
C HIS A 649 -16.42 -25.11 35.58
N SER A 650 -15.48 -24.39 36.22
CA SER A 650 -15.78 -23.22 37.07
C SER A 650 -15.38 -21.89 36.45
N GLY A 651 -15.15 -21.87 35.13
CA GLY A 651 -14.81 -20.69 34.33
C GLY A 651 -15.03 -20.96 32.85
N ALA A 652 -14.93 -19.92 32.04
CA ALA A 652 -15.17 -19.96 30.59
C ALA A 652 -14.46 -21.15 29.90
N VAL A 653 -15.18 -21.89 29.05
CA VAL A 653 -14.61 -23.00 28.28
C VAL A 653 -14.22 -22.48 26.89
N ALA A 654 -12.93 -22.17 26.75
CA ALA A 654 -12.35 -21.56 25.56
C ALA A 654 -12.38 -22.48 24.33
N ARG A 655 -12.24 -23.81 24.53
CA ARG A 655 -12.33 -24.79 23.45
C ARG A 655 -13.00 -26.08 23.87
N VAL A 656 -13.72 -26.69 22.94
CA VAL A 656 -14.21 -28.06 22.97
C VAL A 656 -13.77 -28.77 21.68
N THR A 657 -13.39 -30.05 21.77
CA THR A 657 -13.01 -30.90 20.62
C THR A 657 -13.41 -32.36 20.88
N PHE A 658 -13.63 -33.14 19.81
CA PHE A 658 -13.85 -34.59 19.89
C PHE A 658 -12.57 -35.37 19.61
N SER A 659 -12.48 -36.60 20.13
CA SER A 659 -11.53 -37.60 19.62
C SER A 659 -11.94 -38.04 18.21
N SER A 660 -10.98 -38.55 17.44
CA SER A 660 -11.20 -39.11 16.08
C SER A 660 -12.23 -40.24 16.05
N ASP A 661 -12.33 -41.05 17.11
CA ASP A 661 -13.34 -42.09 17.28
C ASP A 661 -14.69 -41.58 17.83
N GLY A 662 -14.78 -40.28 18.15
CA GLY A 662 -15.95 -39.60 18.68
C GLY A 662 -16.38 -40.03 20.08
N LYS A 663 -15.64 -40.91 20.78
CA LYS A 663 -16.03 -41.42 22.11
C LYS A 663 -15.74 -40.42 23.23
N ILE A 664 -14.68 -39.62 23.07
CA ILE A 664 -14.20 -38.65 24.05
C ILE A 664 -14.47 -37.23 23.54
N ILE A 665 -14.90 -36.36 24.46
CA ILE A 665 -14.95 -34.91 24.28
C ILE A 665 -13.91 -34.32 25.22
N ALA A 666 -12.97 -33.51 24.73
CA ALA A 666 -12.05 -32.74 25.56
C ALA A 666 -12.46 -31.27 25.58
N SER A 667 -12.36 -30.64 26.76
CA SER A 667 -12.66 -29.22 26.95
C SER A 667 -11.58 -28.50 27.74
N ALA A 668 -11.13 -27.34 27.24
CA ALA A 668 -10.16 -26.45 27.88
C ALA A 668 -10.87 -25.25 28.51
N SER A 669 -10.50 -24.90 29.74
CA SER A 669 -11.14 -23.82 30.49
C SER A 669 -10.17 -22.84 31.13
N GLU A 670 -10.67 -21.63 31.38
CA GLU A 670 -10.02 -20.64 32.22
C GLU A 670 -9.89 -21.08 33.71
N ASP A 671 -10.59 -22.15 34.12
CA ASP A 671 -10.41 -22.81 35.42
C ASP A 671 -9.08 -23.59 35.59
N LYS A 672 -8.19 -23.50 34.60
CA LYS A 672 -6.84 -24.12 34.55
C LYS A 672 -6.87 -25.65 34.37
N THR A 673 -8.01 -26.23 34.00
CA THR A 673 -8.14 -27.67 33.77
C THR A 673 -8.57 -28.03 32.35
N VAL A 674 -8.14 -29.21 31.89
CA VAL A 674 -8.80 -29.89 30.76
C VAL A 674 -9.70 -30.97 31.34
N LYS A 675 -10.93 -31.08 30.85
CA LYS A 675 -11.85 -32.17 31.22
C LYS A 675 -12.11 -33.08 30.04
N LEU A 676 -12.15 -34.38 30.32
CA LEU A 676 -12.49 -35.41 29.36
C LEU A 676 -13.86 -35.98 29.72
N TRP A 677 -14.78 -35.99 28.77
CA TRP A 677 -16.16 -36.46 28.91
C TRP A 677 -16.42 -37.56 27.88
N ASN A 678 -17.42 -38.40 28.11
CA ASN A 678 -17.95 -39.28 27.06
C ASN A 678 -19.16 -38.64 26.34
N LYS A 679 -19.62 -39.24 25.23
CA LYS A 679 -20.86 -38.85 24.53
C LYS A 679 -22.13 -38.86 25.42
N SER A 680 -22.17 -39.58 26.54
CA SER A 680 -23.30 -39.52 27.49
C SER A 680 -23.21 -38.36 28.50
N GLY A 681 -22.14 -37.57 28.46
CA GLY A 681 -21.91 -36.42 29.33
C GLY A 681 -21.33 -36.74 30.70
N LYS A 682 -20.92 -37.98 30.94
CA LYS A 682 -20.18 -38.37 32.16
C LYS A 682 -18.75 -37.84 32.07
N LEU A 683 -18.32 -37.12 33.11
CA LEU A 683 -16.92 -36.74 33.30
C LEU A 683 -16.07 -38.00 33.54
N LEU A 684 -15.07 -38.21 32.68
CA LEU A 684 -14.13 -39.34 32.74
C LEU A 684 -12.86 -38.97 33.52
N ARG A 685 -12.28 -37.80 33.23
CA ARG A 685 -11.03 -37.30 33.84
C ARG A 685 -11.05 -35.78 33.94
N THR A 686 -10.31 -35.24 34.90
CA THR A 686 -9.91 -33.81 34.95
C THR A 686 -8.39 -33.76 35.01
N LEU A 687 -7.76 -33.16 34.00
CA LEU A 687 -6.32 -32.96 33.91
C LEU A 687 -5.96 -31.66 34.63
N LYS A 688 -5.13 -31.75 35.66
CA LYS A 688 -4.66 -30.62 36.47
C LYS A 688 -3.14 -30.51 36.35
N GLY A 689 -2.61 -29.29 36.19
CA GLY A 689 -1.16 -29.05 36.15
C GLY A 689 -0.72 -27.81 35.39
N HIS A 690 -1.62 -27.06 34.75
CA HIS A 690 -1.36 -25.70 34.29
C HIS A 690 -1.51 -24.70 35.44
N SER A 691 -0.68 -23.65 35.46
CA SER A 691 -0.70 -22.63 36.52
C SER A 691 -1.60 -21.43 36.21
N MET A 692 -1.93 -21.23 34.93
CA MET A 692 -2.84 -20.20 34.42
C MET A 692 -3.92 -20.82 33.51
N LYS A 693 -4.76 -19.98 32.92
CA LYS A 693 -5.87 -20.42 32.06
C LYS A 693 -5.40 -21.20 30.82
N ILE A 694 -6.20 -22.17 30.41
CA ILE A 694 -5.97 -22.95 29.19
C ILE A 694 -6.78 -22.31 28.07
N ALA A 695 -6.10 -21.97 26.97
CA ALA A 695 -6.70 -21.30 25.82
C ALA A 695 -7.20 -22.28 24.76
N ASP A 696 -6.58 -23.46 24.65
CA ASP A 696 -6.86 -24.42 23.59
C ASP A 696 -6.54 -25.86 23.98
N VAL A 697 -7.20 -26.82 23.33
CA VAL A 697 -6.94 -28.26 23.45
C VAL A 697 -7.11 -28.97 22.11
N ALA A 698 -6.16 -29.86 21.80
CA ALA A 698 -6.19 -30.76 20.65
C ALA A 698 -6.00 -32.21 21.11
N ILE A 699 -6.54 -33.15 20.34
CA ILE A 699 -6.34 -34.60 20.51
C ILE A 699 -5.68 -35.09 19.22
N SER A 700 -4.69 -35.98 19.32
CA SER A 700 -4.05 -36.62 18.16
C SER A 700 -5.02 -37.54 17.43
N SER A 701 -4.78 -37.80 16.14
CA SER A 701 -5.63 -38.68 15.33
C SER A 701 -5.67 -40.12 15.87
N ASP A 702 -4.58 -40.57 16.50
CA ASP A 702 -4.49 -41.86 17.19
C ASP A 702 -5.21 -41.90 18.56
N GLY A 703 -5.61 -40.74 19.11
CA GLY A 703 -6.27 -40.61 20.42
C GLY A 703 -5.37 -40.80 21.64
N GLU A 704 -4.06 -41.05 21.46
CA GLU A 704 -3.13 -41.31 22.57
C GLU A 704 -2.57 -40.05 23.21
N ILE A 705 -2.46 -38.93 22.46
CA ILE A 705 -1.92 -37.65 22.93
C ILE A 705 -3.02 -36.60 22.98
N ILE A 706 -3.13 -35.95 24.12
CA ILE A 706 -3.93 -34.73 24.31
C ILE A 706 -2.93 -33.59 24.52
N ALA A 707 -3.01 -32.53 23.73
CA ALA A 707 -2.18 -31.33 23.88
C ALA A 707 -3.02 -30.16 24.37
N SER A 708 -2.55 -29.44 25.40
CA SER A 708 -3.23 -28.27 25.96
C SER A 708 -2.31 -27.05 25.98
N ALA A 709 -2.78 -25.93 25.42
CA ALA A 709 -2.05 -24.66 25.38
C ALA A 709 -2.52 -23.71 26.49
N SER A 710 -1.59 -23.12 27.23
CA SER A 710 -1.92 -22.19 28.32
C SER A 710 -1.15 -20.87 28.25
N THR A 711 -1.78 -19.83 28.81
CA THR A 711 -1.12 -18.55 29.06
C THR A 711 0.00 -18.63 30.08
N ASP A 712 0.18 -19.77 30.77
CA ASP A 712 1.36 -20.08 31.60
C ASP A 712 2.66 -20.28 30.79
N ARG A 713 2.58 -20.05 29.46
CA ARG A 713 3.68 -20.15 28.50
C ARG A 713 4.09 -21.59 28.17
N THR A 714 3.23 -22.57 28.47
CA THR A 714 3.48 -23.97 28.12
C THR A 714 2.40 -24.59 27.23
N VAL A 715 2.82 -25.55 26.40
CA VAL A 715 1.95 -26.63 25.93
C VAL A 715 2.26 -27.87 26.75
N LYS A 716 1.23 -28.52 27.32
CA LYS A 716 1.38 -29.81 28.02
C LYS A 716 0.82 -30.93 27.17
N LEU A 717 1.58 -32.01 27.08
CA LEU A 717 1.18 -33.25 26.40
C LEU A 717 0.79 -34.28 27.46
N TRP A 718 -0.40 -34.84 27.34
CA TRP A 718 -0.97 -35.82 28.27
C TRP A 718 -1.36 -37.08 27.52
N ASN A 719 -1.38 -38.22 28.19
CA ASN A 719 -2.07 -39.40 27.66
C ASN A 719 -3.55 -39.42 28.06
N LYS A 720 -4.33 -40.31 27.43
CA LYS A 720 -5.76 -40.56 27.75
C LYS A 720 -6.05 -40.91 29.22
N ASN A 721 -5.05 -41.42 29.96
CA ASN A 721 -5.15 -41.71 31.39
C ASN A 721 -4.96 -40.47 32.28
N GLY A 722 -4.47 -39.37 31.71
CA GLY A 722 -4.20 -38.10 32.37
C GLY A 722 -2.79 -37.95 32.95
N LYS A 723 -1.86 -38.84 32.60
CA LYS A 723 -0.43 -38.69 32.93
C LYS A 723 0.17 -37.62 32.00
N LEU A 724 0.88 -36.66 32.58
CA LEU A 724 1.72 -35.71 31.84
C LEU A 724 2.88 -36.48 31.18
N LEU A 725 2.99 -36.38 29.86
CA LEU A 725 4.05 -36.98 29.05
C LEU A 725 5.20 -36.00 28.84
N ASN A 726 4.90 -34.74 28.53
CA ASN A 726 5.90 -33.72 28.21
C ASN A 726 5.36 -32.30 28.48
N THR A 727 6.24 -31.32 28.61
CA THR A 727 5.90 -29.88 28.69
C THR A 727 6.81 -29.10 27.73
N LEU A 728 6.19 -28.48 26.72
CA LEU A 728 6.86 -27.64 25.73
C LEU A 728 6.82 -26.19 26.22
N THR A 729 7.98 -25.56 26.40
CA THR A 729 8.09 -24.17 26.88
C THR A 729 8.16 -23.19 25.71
N GLY A 730 7.25 -22.23 25.67
CA GLY A 730 7.23 -21.14 24.70
C GLY A 730 7.04 -19.77 25.38
N VAL A 731 6.50 -18.82 24.63
CA VAL A 731 5.91 -17.58 25.16
C VAL A 731 4.38 -17.75 25.10
N GLY A 732 3.64 -17.06 25.98
CA GLY A 732 2.23 -17.32 26.35
C GLY A 732 1.34 -17.93 25.24
N VAL A 733 1.11 -19.24 25.30
CA VAL A 733 0.54 -20.00 24.18
C VAL A 733 -0.98 -19.81 24.11
N ARG A 734 -1.50 -19.57 22.90
CA ARG A 734 -2.92 -19.30 22.62
C ARG A 734 -3.63 -20.40 21.87
N SER A 735 -2.94 -21.13 21.00
CA SER A 735 -3.52 -22.27 20.27
C SER A 735 -2.51 -23.40 20.12
N VAL A 736 -3.01 -24.63 20.05
CA VAL A 736 -2.24 -25.84 19.74
C VAL A 736 -2.99 -26.69 18.73
N ALA A 737 -2.27 -27.17 17.70
CA ALA A 737 -2.81 -28.06 16.69
C ALA A 737 -1.82 -29.21 16.44
N ILE A 738 -2.33 -30.44 16.39
CA ILE A 738 -1.54 -31.64 16.11
C ILE A 738 -1.75 -31.99 14.63
N SER A 739 -0.70 -32.38 13.91
CA SER A 739 -0.80 -32.80 12.51
C SER A 739 -1.63 -34.09 12.36
N PRO A 740 -2.24 -34.36 11.20
CA PRO A 740 -3.07 -35.56 11.00
C PRO A 740 -2.34 -36.89 11.21
N ASP A 741 -1.05 -36.95 10.87
CA ASP A 741 -0.16 -38.09 11.17
C ASP A 741 0.32 -38.16 12.63
N SER A 742 -0.12 -37.20 13.45
CA SER A 742 0.21 -37.02 14.87
C SER A 742 1.68 -36.71 15.20
N GLU A 743 2.58 -36.61 14.22
CA GLU A 743 4.03 -36.44 14.43
C GLU A 743 4.47 -35.02 14.81
N ILE A 744 3.77 -33.99 14.30
CA ILE A 744 4.10 -32.59 14.53
C ILE A 744 3.02 -31.93 15.40
N ILE A 745 3.47 -31.23 16.43
CA ILE A 745 2.65 -30.36 17.27
C ILE A 745 2.99 -28.92 16.90
N ALA A 746 2.02 -28.14 16.48
CA ALA A 746 2.16 -26.70 16.22
C ALA A 746 1.59 -25.91 17.41
N SER A 747 2.34 -24.93 17.90
CA SER A 747 1.90 -24.05 19.00
C SER A 747 2.00 -22.58 18.59
N ALA A 748 0.91 -21.83 18.78
CA ALA A 748 0.83 -20.40 18.48
C ALA A 748 1.03 -19.55 19.74
N SER A 749 1.93 -18.58 19.66
CA SER A 749 2.32 -17.70 20.77
C SER A 749 1.70 -16.30 20.65
N GLN A 750 1.69 -15.56 21.77
CA GLN A 750 1.32 -14.15 21.82
C GLN A 750 2.33 -13.21 21.13
N ASP A 751 3.56 -13.68 20.88
CA ASP A 751 4.61 -12.92 20.18
C ASP A 751 4.51 -12.98 18.65
N GLY A 752 3.49 -13.65 18.10
CA GLY A 752 3.32 -13.85 16.65
C GLY A 752 4.10 -15.02 16.06
N THR A 753 4.83 -15.78 16.89
CA THR A 753 5.51 -16.99 16.42
C THR A 753 4.60 -18.21 16.44
N VAL A 754 4.74 -19.04 15.41
CA VAL A 754 4.29 -20.44 15.43
C VAL A 754 5.52 -21.32 15.63
N LYS A 755 5.49 -22.21 16.62
CA LYS A 755 6.57 -23.19 16.84
C LYS A 755 6.09 -24.58 16.48
N LEU A 756 6.87 -25.28 15.67
CA LEU A 756 6.64 -26.68 15.27
C LEU A 756 7.53 -27.58 16.12
N TRP A 757 6.96 -28.58 16.77
CA TRP A 757 7.62 -29.51 17.69
C TRP A 757 7.34 -30.95 17.27
N ASN A 758 8.24 -31.88 17.61
CA ASN A 758 7.92 -33.31 17.55
C ASN A 758 7.33 -33.82 18.89
N LYS A 759 6.86 -35.08 18.91
CA LYS A 759 6.35 -35.76 20.13
C LYS A 759 7.34 -35.74 21.31
N SER A 760 8.65 -35.78 21.06
CA SER A 760 9.68 -35.71 22.12
C SER A 760 9.93 -34.29 22.66
N GLY A 761 9.29 -33.27 22.09
CA GLY A 761 9.42 -31.87 22.50
C GLY A 761 10.64 -31.14 21.94
N LYS A 762 11.32 -31.71 20.94
CA LYS A 762 12.34 -31.00 20.16
C LYS A 762 11.65 -29.98 19.25
N LEU A 763 12.12 -28.74 19.30
CA LEU A 763 11.73 -27.69 18.35
C LEU A 763 12.28 -28.05 16.95
N LEU A 764 11.40 -28.09 15.96
CA LEU A 764 11.70 -28.38 14.56
C LEU A 764 11.87 -27.10 13.75
N ASN A 765 10.96 -26.14 13.89
CA ASN A 765 11.01 -24.84 13.22
C ASN A 765 10.24 -23.76 14.01
N THR A 766 10.51 -22.48 13.74
CA THR A 766 9.75 -21.31 14.22
C THR A 766 9.37 -20.43 13.04
N LEU A 767 8.07 -20.15 12.88
CA LEU A 767 7.50 -19.34 11.79
C LEU A 767 7.23 -17.94 12.32
N THR A 768 7.74 -16.90 11.65
CA THR A 768 7.87 -15.55 12.24
C THR A 768 7.12 -14.43 11.52
N ASP A 769 6.51 -14.66 10.36
CA ASP A 769 5.89 -13.56 9.58
C ASP A 769 4.52 -13.09 10.10
N ASN A 770 3.97 -13.54 11.24
CA ASN A 770 2.66 -13.03 11.73
C ASN A 770 2.86 -11.74 12.55
N ASP A 771 2.10 -10.69 12.23
CA ASP A 771 2.25 -9.37 12.83
C ASP A 771 1.42 -9.27 14.14
N GLY A 772 1.80 -10.07 15.14
CA GLY A 772 1.20 -10.07 16.48
C GLY A 772 0.43 -11.35 16.84
N ILE A 773 -0.42 -11.26 17.87
CA ILE A 773 -1.06 -12.41 18.53
C ILE A 773 -1.80 -13.32 17.54
N ILE A 774 -1.40 -14.59 17.49
CA ILE A 774 -2.12 -15.65 16.79
C ILE A 774 -3.18 -16.25 17.73
N TYR A 775 -4.43 -16.25 17.30
CA TYR A 775 -5.54 -16.81 18.08
C TYR A 775 -5.80 -18.29 17.79
N ARG A 776 -5.52 -18.76 16.57
CA ARG A 776 -5.83 -20.13 16.16
C ARG A 776 -4.82 -20.70 15.18
N LEU A 777 -4.58 -22.01 15.32
CA LEU A 777 -3.95 -22.87 14.32
C LEU A 777 -4.91 -23.96 13.81
N ALA A 778 -4.82 -24.30 12.52
CA ALA A 778 -5.50 -25.45 11.92
C ALA A 778 -4.61 -26.11 10.85
N TRP A 779 -4.46 -27.43 10.90
CA TRP A 779 -3.81 -28.20 9.84
C TRP A 779 -4.80 -28.54 8.72
N SER A 780 -4.32 -28.65 7.49
CA SER A 780 -5.02 -29.34 6.41
C SER A 780 -5.11 -30.85 6.70
N SER A 781 -6.09 -31.54 6.11
CA SER A 781 -6.33 -32.97 6.33
C SER A 781 -5.20 -33.89 5.84
N ASP A 782 -4.41 -33.45 4.86
CA ASP A 782 -3.20 -34.12 4.36
C ASP A 782 -1.93 -33.79 5.18
N GLY A 783 -2.03 -32.88 6.16
CA GLY A 783 -0.92 -32.41 6.99
C GLY A 783 0.15 -31.62 6.26
N GLN A 784 -0.07 -31.19 5.00
CA GLN A 784 0.93 -30.47 4.21
C GLN A 784 0.86 -28.95 4.39
N MET A 785 -0.26 -28.42 4.87
CA MET A 785 -0.47 -27.01 5.15
C MET A 785 -0.93 -26.76 6.59
N LEU A 786 -0.49 -25.63 7.13
CA LEU A 786 -0.90 -25.10 8.42
C LEU A 786 -1.45 -23.69 8.20
N ALA A 787 -2.59 -23.35 8.79
CA ALA A 787 -3.16 -22.01 8.78
C ALA A 787 -3.07 -21.36 10.15
N SER A 788 -2.68 -20.09 10.21
CA SER A 788 -2.74 -19.22 11.39
C SER A 788 -3.78 -18.10 11.20
N ALA A 789 -4.58 -17.86 12.24
CA ALA A 789 -5.49 -16.72 12.33
C ALA A 789 -4.96 -15.69 13.34
N SER A 790 -4.84 -14.43 12.92
CA SER A 790 -4.06 -13.41 13.63
C SER A 790 -4.87 -12.16 14.01
N ILE A 791 -4.32 -11.40 14.96
CA ILE A 791 -4.79 -10.07 15.35
C ILE A 791 -4.63 -9.03 14.22
N ASP A 792 -3.69 -9.25 13.29
CA ASP A 792 -3.40 -8.40 12.12
C ASP A 792 -4.50 -8.42 11.02
N THR A 793 -5.66 -9.01 11.33
CA THR A 793 -6.82 -9.26 10.45
C THR A 793 -6.56 -10.18 9.25
N THR A 794 -5.40 -10.85 9.21
CA THR A 794 -5.05 -11.81 8.16
C THR A 794 -5.17 -13.27 8.60
N VAL A 795 -5.22 -14.14 7.59
CA VAL A 795 -4.97 -15.57 7.72
C VAL A 795 -3.72 -15.89 6.93
N LYS A 796 -2.72 -16.52 7.56
CA LYS A 796 -1.48 -16.94 6.87
C LYS A 796 -1.45 -18.45 6.73
N ILE A 797 -1.16 -18.91 5.51
CA ILE A 797 -1.06 -20.32 5.15
C ILE A 797 0.41 -20.65 4.95
N TRP A 798 0.85 -21.71 5.60
CA TRP A 798 2.22 -22.16 5.69
C TRP A 798 2.32 -23.58 5.14
N HIS A 799 3.38 -23.89 4.44
CA HIS A 799 3.76 -25.28 4.19
C HIS A 799 4.27 -25.94 5.47
N ARG A 800 4.19 -27.27 5.54
CA ARG A 800 4.69 -28.09 6.66
C ARG A 800 6.17 -27.86 6.99
N ASP A 801 6.98 -27.46 6.01
CA ASP A 801 8.39 -27.10 6.20
C ASP A 801 8.58 -25.74 6.91
N GLY A 802 7.53 -24.92 6.97
CA GLY A 802 7.50 -23.60 7.59
C GLY A 802 7.54 -22.42 6.61
N ARG A 803 7.57 -22.66 5.30
CA ARG A 803 7.52 -21.57 4.30
C ARG A 803 6.13 -20.96 4.22
N LEU A 804 6.04 -19.63 4.18
CA LEU A 804 4.78 -18.92 3.92
C LEU A 804 4.31 -19.16 2.48
N TYR A 805 3.14 -19.80 2.32
CA TYR A 805 2.52 -20.08 1.03
C TYR A 805 1.62 -18.92 0.55
N ARG A 806 0.75 -18.39 1.42
CA ARG A 806 -0.15 -17.27 1.10
C ARG A 806 -0.58 -16.51 2.34
N THR A 807 -0.77 -15.19 2.21
CA THR A 807 -1.48 -14.37 3.22
C THR A 807 -2.83 -13.95 2.64
N LEU A 808 -3.91 -14.47 3.22
CA LEU A 808 -5.29 -14.11 2.88
C LEU A 808 -5.66 -12.82 3.64
N ARG A 809 -6.06 -11.79 2.91
CA ARG A 809 -6.47 -10.47 3.43
C ARG A 809 -7.91 -10.20 3.03
N GLY A 810 -8.69 -9.58 3.91
CA GLY A 810 -10.08 -9.21 3.62
C GLY A 810 -11.01 -9.09 4.83
N HIS A 811 -10.61 -9.57 6.02
CA HIS A 811 -11.30 -9.25 7.28
C HIS A 811 -10.94 -7.83 7.74
N SER A 812 -11.92 -7.13 8.30
CA SER A 812 -11.75 -5.76 8.82
C SER A 812 -11.48 -5.69 10.33
N ALA A 813 -11.46 -6.85 11.01
CA ALA A 813 -11.11 -7.00 12.41
C ALA A 813 -10.44 -8.36 12.68
N VAL A 814 -9.98 -8.55 13.92
CA VAL A 814 -9.28 -9.74 14.43
C VAL A 814 -9.91 -11.05 13.96
N VAL A 815 -9.10 -11.96 13.41
CA VAL A 815 -9.54 -13.32 13.07
C VAL A 815 -9.36 -14.21 14.30
N ARG A 816 -10.46 -14.78 14.81
CA ARG A 816 -10.51 -15.52 16.08
C ARG A 816 -10.39 -17.03 15.91
N ASP A 817 -10.93 -17.58 14.83
CA ASP A 817 -10.91 -19.02 14.56
C ASP A 817 -10.78 -19.30 13.05
N ILE A 818 -10.26 -20.48 12.73
CA ILE A 818 -10.03 -20.97 11.37
C ILE A 818 -10.14 -22.49 11.31
N ALA A 819 -10.72 -22.98 10.21
CA ALA A 819 -10.77 -24.40 9.86
C ALA A 819 -10.48 -24.60 8.36
N PHE A 820 -9.80 -25.70 8.03
CA PHE A 820 -9.83 -26.27 6.68
C PHE A 820 -11.09 -27.13 6.53
N SER A 821 -11.63 -27.21 5.32
CA SER A 821 -12.54 -28.30 4.96
C SER A 821 -11.79 -29.64 4.97
N PRO A 822 -12.44 -30.75 5.36
CA PRO A 822 -11.84 -32.09 5.29
C PRO A 822 -11.27 -32.48 3.93
N ASP A 823 -11.82 -31.95 2.82
CA ASP A 823 -11.30 -32.18 1.47
C ASP A 823 -10.10 -31.29 1.07
N GLY A 824 -9.67 -30.38 1.96
CA GLY A 824 -8.53 -29.48 1.78
C GLY A 824 -8.76 -28.28 0.85
N LYS A 825 -9.91 -28.20 0.16
CA LYS A 825 -10.13 -27.21 -0.91
C LYS A 825 -10.58 -25.83 -0.43
N THR A 826 -11.18 -25.77 0.75
CA THR A 826 -11.79 -24.56 1.31
C THR A 826 -11.20 -24.24 2.67
N ILE A 827 -10.93 -22.97 2.91
CA ILE A 827 -10.65 -22.44 4.25
C ILE A 827 -11.84 -21.64 4.72
N VAL A 828 -12.15 -21.75 6.01
CA VAL A 828 -13.23 -21.04 6.68
C VAL A 828 -12.64 -20.26 7.85
N SER A 829 -12.80 -18.94 7.85
CA SER A 829 -12.31 -18.07 8.94
C SER A 829 -13.43 -17.27 9.58
N ALA A 830 -13.34 -17.07 10.89
CA ALA A 830 -14.31 -16.33 11.68
C ALA A 830 -13.66 -15.13 12.39
N SER A 831 -14.29 -13.96 12.31
CA SER A 831 -13.72 -12.69 12.77
C SER A 831 -14.65 -11.91 13.69
N GLU A 832 -14.06 -10.98 14.45
CA GLU A 832 -14.79 -9.94 15.18
C GLU A 832 -15.57 -8.98 14.26
N ASP A 833 -15.29 -8.96 12.95
CA ASP A 833 -16.06 -8.18 11.96
C ASP A 833 -17.49 -8.71 11.72
N LYS A 834 -17.87 -9.77 12.45
CA LYS A 834 -19.19 -10.45 12.43
C LYS A 834 -19.44 -11.32 11.19
N THR A 835 -18.41 -11.57 10.38
CA THR A 835 -18.48 -12.42 9.20
C THR A 835 -17.77 -13.75 9.40
N VAL A 836 -18.24 -14.77 8.69
CA VAL A 836 -17.42 -15.93 8.29
C VAL A 836 -17.03 -15.71 6.83
N LYS A 837 -15.76 -15.91 6.47
CA LYS A 837 -15.29 -15.87 5.08
C LYS A 837 -14.90 -17.25 4.60
N LEU A 838 -15.21 -17.54 3.34
CA LEU A 838 -14.88 -18.77 2.63
C LEU A 838 -13.86 -18.48 1.53
N TRP A 839 -12.72 -19.16 1.59
CA TRP A 839 -11.57 -18.93 0.73
C TRP A 839 -11.21 -20.20 -0.05
N LYS A 840 -10.76 -20.03 -1.30
CA LYS A 840 -10.17 -21.09 -2.12
C LYS A 840 -8.71 -20.73 -2.41
N LEU A 841 -7.80 -21.66 -2.13
CA LEU A 841 -6.37 -21.48 -2.44
C LEU A 841 -6.04 -21.82 -3.90
N ASP A 842 -6.70 -22.84 -4.43
CA ASP A 842 -6.47 -23.32 -5.79
C ASP A 842 -7.21 -22.44 -6.80
N ASN A 843 -6.45 -21.78 -7.67
CA ASN A 843 -6.97 -21.14 -8.86
C ASN A 843 -6.80 -22.09 -10.05
N SER A 844 -7.89 -22.39 -10.78
CA SER A 844 -7.81 -23.31 -11.92
C SER A 844 -7.10 -22.72 -13.14
N LEU A 845 -6.82 -21.42 -13.14
CA LEU A 845 -6.14 -20.71 -14.23
C LEU A 845 -4.62 -20.70 -14.05
N TYR A 846 -4.11 -20.75 -12.81
CA TYR A 846 -2.68 -20.69 -12.53
C TYR A 846 -2.30 -21.27 -11.17
N LYS A 847 -1.05 -21.73 -11.03
CA LYS A 847 -0.44 -22.18 -9.77
C LYS A 847 0.75 -21.30 -9.39
N ILE A 848 0.79 -20.83 -8.15
CA ILE A 848 1.94 -20.12 -7.59
C ILE A 848 2.93 -21.13 -7.00
N LEU A 849 4.21 -20.99 -7.34
CA LEU A 849 5.32 -21.70 -6.72
C LEU A 849 6.05 -20.73 -5.78
N THR A 850 6.23 -21.16 -4.53
CA THR A 850 6.90 -20.40 -3.46
C THR A 850 8.09 -21.20 -2.94
N GLY A 851 9.21 -20.55 -2.65
CA GLY A 851 10.38 -21.22 -2.07
C GLY A 851 11.72 -20.53 -2.30
N HIS A 852 11.78 -19.50 -3.16
CA HIS A 852 12.90 -18.56 -3.21
C HIS A 852 12.77 -17.49 -2.11
N GLU A 853 13.90 -17.01 -1.61
CA GLU A 853 13.96 -16.04 -0.50
C GLU A 853 14.09 -14.59 -0.98
N ASP A 854 14.46 -14.38 -2.25
CA ASP A 854 14.49 -13.09 -2.94
C ASP A 854 13.95 -13.21 -4.38
N TRP A 855 14.02 -12.12 -5.16
CA TRP A 855 13.43 -12.05 -6.49
C TRP A 855 13.93 -13.13 -7.45
N VAL A 856 13.02 -13.62 -8.31
CA VAL A 856 13.34 -14.61 -9.35
C VAL A 856 13.60 -13.87 -10.66
N GLY A 857 14.77 -14.10 -11.26
CA GLY A 857 15.24 -13.43 -12.47
C GLY A 857 14.74 -14.09 -13.75
N ALA A 858 15.01 -15.39 -13.87
CA ALA A 858 14.72 -16.21 -15.05
C ALA A 858 14.10 -17.56 -14.71
N VAL A 859 13.47 -18.16 -15.71
CA VAL A 859 12.88 -19.51 -15.68
C VAL A 859 13.10 -20.19 -17.03
N ALA A 860 13.43 -21.47 -17.02
CA ALA A 860 13.61 -22.29 -18.23
C ALA A 860 13.05 -23.69 -18.03
N TRP A 861 12.38 -24.23 -19.06
CA TRP A 861 11.86 -25.61 -19.05
C TRP A 861 12.90 -26.61 -19.56
N SER A 862 12.86 -27.84 -19.06
CA SER A 862 13.53 -28.95 -19.74
C SER A 862 12.87 -29.22 -21.09
N PHE A 863 13.62 -29.76 -22.04
CA PHE A 863 13.15 -30.03 -23.41
C PHE A 863 12.03 -31.09 -23.46
N ASP A 864 11.91 -31.94 -22.43
CA ASP A 864 10.80 -32.88 -22.23
C ASP A 864 9.60 -32.28 -21.47
N GLY A 865 9.70 -31.03 -21.03
CA GLY A 865 8.70 -30.31 -20.25
C GLY A 865 8.47 -30.85 -18.83
N SER A 866 9.21 -31.86 -18.37
CA SER A 866 9.00 -32.50 -17.07
C SER A 866 9.49 -31.66 -15.88
N LEU A 867 10.49 -30.80 -16.12
CA LEU A 867 11.15 -29.96 -15.14
C LEU A 867 11.11 -28.49 -15.53
N LEU A 868 11.04 -27.63 -14.52
CA LEU A 868 11.26 -26.19 -14.62
C LEU A 868 12.45 -25.84 -13.73
N ALA A 869 13.37 -25.03 -14.24
CA ALA A 869 14.43 -24.39 -13.47
C ALA A 869 14.12 -22.91 -13.24
N SER A 870 14.57 -22.36 -12.12
CA SER A 870 14.44 -20.93 -11.80
C SER A 870 15.70 -20.38 -11.15
N ALA A 871 16.16 -19.22 -11.62
CA ALA A 871 17.31 -18.48 -11.10
C ALA A 871 16.86 -17.30 -10.23
N SER A 872 17.54 -17.05 -9.10
CA SER A 872 17.14 -16.02 -8.14
C SER A 872 18.31 -15.23 -7.56
N ALA A 873 17.97 -14.05 -7.05
CA ALA A 873 18.83 -13.23 -6.20
C ALA A 873 19.15 -13.86 -4.83
N ASP A 874 18.43 -14.92 -4.40
CA ASP A 874 18.78 -15.70 -3.21
C ASP A 874 20.03 -16.59 -3.38
N THR A 875 20.79 -16.40 -4.47
CA THR A 875 21.99 -17.14 -4.87
C THR A 875 21.75 -18.61 -5.29
N THR A 876 20.49 -19.06 -5.30
CA THR A 876 20.16 -20.46 -5.65
C THR A 876 19.50 -20.59 -7.02
N VAL A 877 19.64 -21.79 -7.60
CA VAL A 877 18.79 -22.26 -8.70
C VAL A 877 17.89 -23.36 -8.15
N LYS A 878 16.58 -23.30 -8.42
CA LYS A 878 15.63 -24.33 -7.92
C LYS A 878 15.03 -25.11 -9.07
N LEU A 879 14.89 -26.42 -8.86
CA LEU A 879 14.30 -27.36 -9.82
C LEU A 879 12.92 -27.81 -9.34
N TRP A 880 11.92 -27.65 -10.19
CA TRP A 880 10.51 -27.93 -9.91
C TRP A 880 9.96 -28.95 -10.90
N GLN A 881 8.98 -29.76 -10.48
CA GLN A 881 8.13 -30.53 -11.40
C GLN A 881 7.02 -29.64 -12.00
N THR A 882 6.46 -30.05 -13.14
CA THR A 882 5.23 -29.48 -13.73
C THR A 882 4.06 -29.33 -12.75
N ASN A 883 3.92 -30.26 -11.80
CA ASN A 883 2.91 -30.21 -10.75
C ASN A 883 3.18 -29.12 -9.67
N GLY A 884 4.29 -28.38 -9.77
CA GLY A 884 4.72 -27.33 -8.86
C GLY A 884 5.48 -27.80 -7.62
N LYS A 885 5.83 -29.09 -7.51
CA LYS A 885 6.64 -29.61 -6.39
C LYS A 885 8.11 -29.23 -6.58
N LEU A 886 8.70 -28.58 -5.58
CA LEU A 886 10.15 -28.39 -5.49
C LEU A 886 10.84 -29.76 -5.36
N LEU A 887 11.80 -30.04 -6.23
CA LEU A 887 12.65 -31.23 -6.17
C LEU A 887 13.99 -30.95 -5.50
N ARG A 888 14.67 -29.86 -5.88
CA ARG A 888 16.04 -29.56 -5.46
C ARG A 888 16.28 -28.06 -5.37
N SER A 889 17.12 -27.68 -4.41
CA SER A 889 17.80 -26.38 -4.34
C SER A 889 19.25 -26.62 -4.76
N LEU A 890 19.74 -25.87 -5.74
CA LEU A 890 21.12 -25.91 -6.21
C LEU A 890 21.84 -24.72 -5.58
N GLU A 891 22.67 -25.03 -4.59
CA GLU A 891 23.42 -24.06 -3.80
C GLU A 891 24.90 -24.14 -4.17
N GLY A 892 25.55 -22.99 -4.36
CA GLY A 892 26.96 -22.91 -4.71
C GLY A 892 27.41 -21.66 -5.46
N HIS A 893 26.49 -20.90 -6.06
CA HIS A 893 26.77 -19.51 -6.44
C HIS A 893 26.92 -18.64 -5.19
N GLN A 894 27.72 -17.58 -5.28
CA GLN A 894 28.01 -16.67 -4.15
C GLN A 894 27.29 -15.31 -4.25
N ALA A 895 26.54 -15.10 -5.34
CA ALA A 895 25.78 -13.89 -5.59
C ALA A 895 24.56 -14.19 -6.49
N ILE A 896 23.82 -13.15 -6.86
CA ILE A 896 22.59 -13.21 -7.66
C ILE A 896 22.80 -14.08 -8.91
N VAL A 897 21.91 -15.06 -9.11
CA VAL A 897 21.83 -15.81 -10.37
C VAL A 897 20.82 -15.09 -11.26
N PHE A 898 21.27 -14.59 -12.41
CA PHE A 898 20.41 -13.82 -13.32
C PHE A 898 19.63 -14.73 -14.27
N ASP A 899 20.28 -15.79 -14.74
CA ASP A 899 19.76 -16.59 -15.85
C ASP A 899 20.10 -18.09 -15.71
N VAL A 900 19.30 -18.94 -16.35
CA VAL A 900 19.38 -20.39 -16.28
C VAL A 900 18.82 -21.04 -17.55
N ASP A 901 19.52 -22.03 -18.09
CA ASP A 901 19.10 -22.77 -19.29
C ASP A 901 19.38 -24.28 -19.18
N PHE A 902 18.57 -25.09 -19.88
CA PHE A 902 18.70 -26.54 -19.95
C PHE A 902 19.44 -26.97 -21.23
N SER A 903 20.37 -27.91 -21.07
CA SER A 903 20.91 -28.62 -22.23
C SER A 903 19.82 -29.45 -22.92
N PRO A 904 19.82 -29.57 -24.27
CA PRO A 904 18.80 -30.34 -25.01
C PRO A 904 18.65 -31.82 -24.62
N ASN A 905 19.63 -32.38 -23.89
CA ASN A 905 19.61 -33.76 -23.40
C ASN A 905 18.95 -33.92 -22.01
N ASN A 906 18.45 -32.84 -21.39
CA ASN A 906 17.80 -32.77 -20.07
C ASN A 906 18.63 -33.31 -18.88
N ARG A 907 19.94 -33.56 -19.06
CA ARG A 907 20.83 -34.02 -17.98
C ARG A 907 21.62 -32.88 -17.35
N THR A 908 21.94 -31.85 -18.13
CA THR A 908 22.75 -30.70 -17.70
C THR A 908 21.93 -29.41 -17.71
N LEU A 909 22.24 -28.52 -16.77
CA LEU A 909 21.71 -27.18 -16.60
C LEU A 909 22.89 -26.19 -16.52
N ALA A 910 22.78 -25.00 -17.09
CA ALA A 910 23.74 -23.92 -16.94
C ALA A 910 23.10 -22.75 -16.19
N SER A 911 23.84 -22.07 -15.33
CA SER A 911 23.37 -20.87 -14.63
C SER A 911 24.42 -19.78 -14.62
N ALA A 912 24.00 -18.53 -14.88
CA ALA A 912 24.85 -17.35 -14.97
C ALA A 912 24.64 -16.41 -13.76
N SER A 913 25.73 -15.91 -13.18
CA SER A 913 25.67 -15.14 -11.93
C SER A 913 26.57 -13.88 -11.92
N SER A 914 26.22 -12.95 -11.03
CA SER A 914 27.08 -11.84 -10.61
C SER A 914 28.29 -12.26 -9.78
N ASP A 915 28.43 -13.54 -9.39
CA ASP A 915 29.63 -14.07 -8.76
C ASP A 915 30.80 -14.30 -9.73
N ASN A 916 30.69 -13.77 -10.96
CA ASN A 916 31.67 -13.88 -12.03
C ASN A 916 31.87 -15.33 -12.53
N SER A 917 30.86 -16.18 -12.38
CA SER A 917 30.87 -17.55 -12.90
C SER A 917 29.61 -17.97 -13.67
N ILE A 918 29.79 -18.96 -14.55
CA ILE A 918 28.74 -19.87 -15.01
C ILE A 918 28.96 -21.23 -14.37
N LYS A 919 27.92 -21.83 -13.80
CA LYS A 919 27.99 -23.18 -13.22
C LYS A 919 27.18 -24.15 -14.06
N LEU A 920 27.77 -25.32 -14.33
CA LEU A 920 27.11 -26.42 -15.03
C LEU A 920 26.74 -27.50 -14.02
N TRP A 921 25.47 -27.85 -13.94
CA TRP A 921 24.90 -28.77 -12.97
C TRP A 921 24.28 -29.97 -13.67
N GLN A 922 24.38 -31.13 -13.06
CA GLN A 922 23.52 -32.26 -13.42
C GLN A 922 22.15 -32.11 -12.72
N THR A 923 21.06 -32.56 -13.34
CA THR A 923 19.69 -32.45 -12.79
C THR A 923 19.45 -33.24 -11.49
N ASN A 924 20.40 -34.06 -11.05
CA ASN A 924 20.44 -34.66 -9.71
C ASN A 924 20.97 -33.70 -8.61
N GLY A 925 21.49 -32.54 -8.99
CA GLY A 925 22.06 -31.50 -8.13
C GLY A 925 23.59 -31.45 -8.06
N LYS A 926 24.30 -32.36 -8.74
CA LYS A 926 25.76 -32.38 -8.74
C LYS A 926 26.33 -31.25 -9.62
N LEU A 927 27.17 -30.39 -9.05
CA LEU A 927 28.01 -29.45 -9.82
C LEU A 927 29.01 -30.26 -10.67
N LEU A 928 29.03 -30.00 -11.98
CA LEU A 928 29.90 -30.65 -12.95
C LEU A 928 31.12 -29.79 -13.30
N GLN A 929 30.91 -28.50 -13.54
CA GLN A 929 31.95 -27.56 -13.98
C GLN A 929 31.61 -26.14 -13.50
N THR A 930 32.63 -25.32 -13.24
CA THR A 930 32.48 -23.85 -13.12
C THR A 930 33.34 -23.18 -14.18
N LEU A 931 32.79 -22.16 -14.85
CA LEU A 931 33.46 -21.33 -15.85
C LEU A 931 33.60 -19.94 -15.25
N GLU A 932 34.83 -19.49 -15.00
CA GLU A 932 35.09 -18.23 -14.30
C GLU A 932 35.79 -17.22 -15.22
N LYS A 933 35.41 -15.96 -15.09
CA LYS A 933 36.01 -14.81 -15.78
C LYS A 933 35.67 -13.58 -14.95
N ASN A 934 36.62 -12.68 -14.67
CA ASN A 934 36.48 -11.57 -13.70
C ASN A 934 35.49 -10.45 -14.13
N VAL A 935 34.28 -10.83 -14.54
CA VAL A 935 33.21 -10.00 -15.13
C VAL A 935 31.87 -10.70 -14.86
N VAL A 936 30.84 -9.93 -14.53
CA VAL A 936 29.46 -10.42 -14.36
C VAL A 936 28.94 -11.13 -15.61
N PHE A 937 28.33 -12.29 -15.44
CA PHE A 937 27.56 -12.98 -16.48
C PHE A 937 26.07 -12.66 -16.33
N TRP A 938 25.44 -12.14 -17.38
CA TRP A 938 24.03 -11.72 -17.36
C TRP A 938 23.06 -12.76 -17.93
N GLY A 939 23.48 -13.52 -18.94
CA GLY A 939 22.65 -14.51 -19.64
C GLY A 939 23.48 -15.66 -20.19
N VAL A 940 22.85 -16.83 -20.38
CA VAL A 940 23.48 -18.08 -20.81
C VAL A 940 22.52 -18.95 -21.63
N ALA A 941 23.00 -19.48 -22.76
CA ALA A 941 22.21 -20.41 -23.58
C ALA A 941 23.05 -21.56 -24.16
N PHE A 942 22.50 -22.77 -24.13
CA PHE A 942 23.06 -23.94 -24.82
C PHE A 942 22.82 -23.86 -26.33
N SER A 943 23.77 -24.37 -27.10
CA SER A 943 23.53 -24.66 -28.52
C SER A 943 22.53 -25.82 -28.67
N PRO A 944 21.76 -25.89 -29.78
CA PRO A 944 20.80 -26.97 -30.01
C PRO A 944 21.40 -28.38 -30.10
N ASP A 945 22.71 -28.50 -30.34
CA ASP A 945 23.46 -29.76 -30.26
C ASP A 945 23.88 -30.15 -28.82
N GLY A 946 23.84 -29.19 -27.88
CA GLY A 946 24.24 -29.35 -26.48
C GLY A 946 25.75 -29.32 -26.23
N ASP A 947 26.59 -29.14 -27.25
CA ASP A 947 28.05 -29.21 -27.14
C ASP A 947 28.71 -27.87 -26.77
N LYS A 948 27.99 -26.76 -26.95
CA LYS A 948 28.49 -25.39 -26.72
C LYS A 948 27.54 -24.60 -25.84
N ILE A 949 28.10 -23.57 -25.22
CA ILE A 949 27.39 -22.61 -24.39
C ILE A 949 27.79 -21.22 -24.87
N VAL A 950 26.81 -20.34 -25.05
CA VAL A 950 27.05 -18.91 -25.29
C VAL A 950 26.65 -18.13 -24.04
N SER A 951 27.38 -17.05 -23.75
CA SER A 951 27.17 -16.25 -22.54
C SER A 951 27.28 -14.75 -22.79
N ALA A 952 26.37 -13.97 -22.21
CA ALA A 952 26.36 -12.50 -22.21
C ALA A 952 27.12 -11.93 -21.00
N LEU A 953 28.02 -10.96 -21.22
CA LEU A 953 28.89 -10.42 -20.15
C LEU A 953 28.76 -8.89 -19.97
N GLY A 954 28.99 -8.46 -18.73
CA GLY A 954 29.09 -7.06 -18.32
C GLY A 954 30.32 -6.28 -18.83
N ASN A 955 31.17 -6.88 -19.69
CA ASN A 955 32.30 -6.21 -20.35
C ASN A 955 32.07 -5.97 -21.85
N ASN A 956 30.81 -5.91 -22.28
CA ASN A 956 30.39 -5.65 -23.66
C ASN A 956 30.72 -6.79 -24.66
N THR A 957 31.07 -7.98 -24.15
CA THR A 957 31.39 -9.15 -24.99
C THR A 957 30.38 -10.28 -24.84
N VAL A 958 30.31 -11.13 -25.85
CA VAL A 958 29.67 -12.45 -25.78
C VAL A 958 30.79 -13.50 -25.87
N ASN A 959 30.79 -14.50 -25.00
CA ASN A 959 31.76 -15.61 -25.08
C ASN A 959 31.06 -16.88 -25.56
N LEU A 960 31.76 -17.64 -26.41
CA LEU A 960 31.38 -18.98 -26.83
C LEU A 960 32.32 -19.98 -26.17
N TRP A 961 31.74 -20.94 -25.46
CA TRP A 961 32.44 -21.99 -24.71
C TRP A 961 32.05 -23.36 -25.24
N GLN A 962 32.92 -24.34 -25.08
CA GLN A 962 32.57 -25.75 -25.14
C GLN A 962 32.11 -26.20 -23.75
N THR A 963 31.22 -27.20 -23.65
CA THR A 963 30.68 -27.68 -22.36
C THR A 963 31.72 -28.27 -21.40
N ASN A 964 32.91 -28.65 -21.90
CA ASN A 964 34.08 -29.01 -21.08
C ASN A 964 34.77 -27.79 -20.42
N GLY A 965 34.28 -26.59 -20.68
CA GLY A 965 34.76 -25.32 -20.14
C GLY A 965 35.85 -24.62 -20.94
N LYS A 966 36.26 -25.16 -22.10
CA LYS A 966 37.19 -24.47 -23.00
C LYS A 966 36.51 -23.25 -23.64
N LEU A 967 37.06 -22.06 -23.43
CA LEU A 967 36.69 -20.87 -24.20
C LEU A 967 37.09 -21.08 -25.68
N LEU A 968 36.11 -21.01 -26.58
CA LEU A 968 36.31 -21.16 -28.02
C LEU A 968 36.51 -19.80 -28.71
N LEU A 969 35.71 -18.80 -28.32
CA LEU A 969 35.68 -17.51 -29.01
C LEU A 969 35.16 -16.38 -28.11
N THR A 970 35.59 -15.15 -28.38
CA THR A 970 35.04 -13.92 -27.78
C THR A 970 34.53 -13.02 -28.91
N LEU A 971 33.24 -12.70 -28.88
CA LEU A 971 32.58 -11.80 -29.82
C LEU A 971 32.67 -10.37 -29.27
N THR A 972 33.34 -9.49 -30.01
CA THR A 972 33.51 -8.07 -29.68
C THR A 972 32.77 -7.20 -30.69
N GLY A 973 31.96 -6.25 -30.22
CA GLY A 973 31.28 -5.29 -31.11
C GLY A 973 30.02 -4.63 -30.56
N HIS A 974 29.55 -5.01 -29.36
CA HIS A 974 28.67 -4.15 -28.55
C HIS A 974 29.48 -3.05 -27.87
N THR A 975 28.85 -1.89 -27.63
CA THR A 975 29.53 -0.73 -26.99
C THR A 975 29.21 -0.57 -25.51
N ALA A 976 28.28 -1.38 -24.99
CA ALA A 976 27.91 -1.44 -23.57
C ALA A 976 27.52 -2.88 -23.17
N GLU A 977 27.22 -3.11 -21.89
CA GLU A 977 26.98 -4.44 -21.33
C GLU A 977 25.99 -5.28 -22.15
N VAL A 978 26.32 -6.55 -22.38
CA VAL A 978 25.40 -7.50 -23.01
C VAL A 978 24.47 -8.05 -21.93
N LYS A 979 23.15 -8.02 -22.14
CA LYS A 979 22.16 -8.40 -21.13
C LYS A 979 21.57 -9.79 -21.33
N ASP A 980 21.39 -10.21 -22.57
CA ASP A 980 20.82 -11.52 -22.90
C ASP A 980 21.40 -12.04 -24.23
N VAL A 981 21.37 -13.37 -24.41
CA VAL A 981 21.91 -14.07 -25.56
C VAL A 981 21.17 -15.37 -25.84
N THR A 982 20.89 -15.65 -27.11
CA THR A 982 20.15 -16.86 -27.54
C THR A 982 20.71 -17.44 -28.83
N TRP A 983 20.46 -18.72 -29.08
CA TRP A 983 20.80 -19.42 -30.33
C TRP A 983 19.60 -19.49 -31.27
N SER A 984 19.86 -19.45 -32.59
CA SER A 984 18.86 -19.88 -33.56
C SER A 984 18.59 -21.38 -33.43
N PRO A 985 17.36 -21.89 -33.67
CA PRO A 985 17.01 -23.31 -33.53
C PRO A 985 17.89 -24.28 -34.33
N ASN A 986 18.55 -23.80 -35.39
CA ASN A 986 19.49 -24.56 -36.21
C ASN A 986 20.96 -24.46 -35.79
N GLY A 987 21.28 -23.76 -34.68
CA GLY A 987 22.63 -23.62 -34.11
C GLY A 987 23.63 -22.80 -34.92
N LYS A 988 23.20 -22.12 -35.99
CA LYS A 988 24.11 -21.38 -36.91
C LYS A 988 24.30 -19.91 -36.55
N ILE A 989 23.32 -19.29 -35.87
CA ILE A 989 23.32 -17.88 -35.49
C ILE A 989 23.17 -17.75 -33.97
N ILE A 990 23.86 -16.75 -33.42
CA ILE A 990 23.68 -16.25 -32.05
C ILE A 990 23.04 -14.86 -32.17
N ALA A 991 22.03 -14.56 -31.36
CA ALA A 991 21.52 -13.20 -31.17
C ALA A 991 21.88 -12.70 -29.77
N SER A 992 22.33 -11.45 -29.64
CA SER A 992 22.69 -10.83 -28.35
C SER A 992 22.11 -9.43 -28.19
N THR A 993 21.73 -9.05 -26.98
CA THR A 993 21.13 -7.75 -26.64
C THR A 993 22.02 -6.93 -25.71
N SER A 994 21.95 -5.61 -25.79
CA SER A 994 22.82 -4.74 -24.98
C SER A 994 22.15 -3.47 -24.48
N VAL A 995 22.79 -2.89 -23.46
CA VAL A 995 22.61 -1.52 -22.98
C VAL A 995 22.86 -0.48 -24.10
N ASP A 996 23.55 -0.84 -25.18
CA ASP A 996 23.74 0.02 -26.36
C ASP A 996 22.49 0.20 -27.25
N ASN A 997 21.33 -0.31 -26.81
CA ASN A 997 20.02 -0.25 -27.46
C ASN A 997 19.92 -1.08 -28.76
N THR A 998 20.90 -1.95 -29.04
CA THR A 998 20.91 -2.81 -30.24
C THR A 998 20.74 -4.29 -29.93
N VAL A 999 20.32 -5.04 -30.96
CA VAL A 999 20.47 -6.49 -31.02
C VAL A 999 21.51 -6.80 -32.08
N LYS A 1000 22.45 -7.71 -31.83
CA LYS A 1000 23.44 -8.14 -32.83
C LYS A 1000 23.26 -9.61 -33.17
N LEU A 1001 23.34 -9.91 -34.46
CA LEU A 1001 23.27 -11.27 -35.00
C LEU A 1001 24.67 -11.68 -35.45
N TRP A 1002 25.14 -12.80 -34.91
CA TRP A 1002 26.49 -13.34 -35.15
C TRP A 1002 26.37 -14.73 -35.75
N GLN A 1003 27.26 -15.06 -36.68
CA GLN A 1003 27.48 -16.43 -37.10
C GLN A 1003 28.27 -17.17 -36.02
N ALA A 1004 28.07 -18.49 -35.87
CA ALA A 1004 28.73 -19.32 -34.86
C ALA A 1004 30.27 -19.37 -34.96
N ASP A 1005 30.87 -18.84 -36.04
CA ASP A 1005 32.32 -18.68 -36.23
C ASP A 1005 32.87 -17.33 -35.74
N GLY A 1006 31.99 -16.41 -35.32
CA GLY A 1006 32.33 -15.09 -34.81
C GLY A 1006 31.90 -13.91 -35.68
N LYS A 1007 31.53 -14.14 -36.93
CA LYS A 1007 31.26 -13.06 -37.87
C LYS A 1007 29.97 -12.31 -37.51
N LEU A 1008 30.06 -11.00 -37.27
CA LEU A 1008 28.89 -10.14 -37.14
C LEU A 1008 28.14 -10.11 -38.48
N LEU A 1009 26.90 -10.58 -38.49
CA LEU A 1009 26.03 -10.63 -39.67
C LEU A 1009 25.21 -9.34 -39.82
N ARG A 1010 24.56 -8.91 -38.73
CA ARG A 1010 23.67 -7.74 -38.68
C ARG A 1010 23.66 -7.08 -37.31
N THR A 1011 23.34 -5.79 -37.29
CA THR A 1011 22.95 -5.05 -36.07
C THR A 1011 21.53 -4.52 -36.29
N LEU A 1012 20.59 -4.90 -35.44
CA LEU A 1012 19.20 -4.45 -35.44
C LEU A 1012 19.11 -3.19 -34.58
N THR A 1013 18.77 -2.06 -35.21
CA THR A 1013 18.66 -0.74 -34.57
C THR A 1013 17.21 -0.27 -34.60
N GLY A 1014 16.70 0.25 -33.47
CA GLY A 1014 15.34 0.82 -33.42
C GLY A 1014 14.63 0.75 -32.07
N HIS A 1015 15.21 0.10 -31.05
CA HIS A 1015 14.85 0.38 -29.66
C HIS A 1015 15.43 1.73 -29.23
N LYS A 1016 14.74 2.39 -28.30
CA LYS A 1016 15.09 3.72 -27.75
C LYS A 1016 15.80 3.65 -26.40
N SER A 1017 15.97 2.45 -25.85
CA SER A 1017 16.57 2.17 -24.55
C SER A 1017 17.10 0.73 -24.55
N THR A 1018 17.78 0.33 -23.46
CA THR A 1018 18.44 -0.98 -23.29
C THR A 1018 17.55 -2.13 -23.75
N VAL A 1019 18.08 -3.01 -24.60
CA VAL A 1019 17.40 -4.27 -24.93
C VAL A 1019 17.78 -5.29 -23.88
N ARG A 1020 16.78 -6.00 -23.33
CA ARG A 1020 16.93 -6.85 -22.14
C ARG A 1020 16.72 -8.34 -22.39
N GLY A 1021 15.96 -8.69 -23.42
CA GLY A 1021 15.65 -10.08 -23.76
C GLY A 1021 15.55 -10.26 -25.28
N VAL A 1022 15.95 -11.43 -25.78
CA VAL A 1022 15.86 -11.82 -27.19
C VAL A 1022 15.55 -13.30 -27.35
N VAL A 1023 14.68 -13.62 -28.31
CA VAL A 1023 14.32 -15.00 -28.64
C VAL A 1023 14.09 -15.14 -30.15
N PHE A 1024 14.42 -16.30 -30.71
CA PHE A 1024 14.05 -16.68 -32.08
C PHE A 1024 12.67 -17.33 -32.09
N SER A 1025 11.92 -17.16 -33.18
CA SER A 1025 10.77 -18.03 -33.46
C SER A 1025 11.21 -19.49 -33.63
N PRO A 1026 10.32 -20.48 -33.42
CA PRO A 1026 10.68 -21.91 -33.54
C PRO A 1026 11.21 -22.34 -34.92
N ASP A 1027 10.84 -21.63 -35.99
CA ASP A 1027 11.38 -21.82 -37.34
C ASP A 1027 12.75 -21.12 -37.56
N GLY A 1028 13.13 -20.22 -36.65
CA GLY A 1028 14.36 -19.43 -36.68
C GLY A 1028 14.34 -18.20 -37.60
N GLU A 1029 13.23 -17.89 -38.28
CA GLU A 1029 13.16 -16.83 -39.29
C GLU A 1029 12.81 -15.44 -38.75
N ILE A 1030 12.18 -15.38 -37.58
CA ILE A 1030 11.77 -14.16 -36.90
C ILE A 1030 12.52 -14.05 -35.56
N ILE A 1031 12.86 -12.83 -35.17
CA ILE A 1031 13.48 -12.52 -33.88
C ILE A 1031 12.55 -11.58 -33.11
N ALA A 1032 12.30 -11.89 -31.84
CA ALA A 1032 11.60 -11.00 -30.92
C ALA A 1032 12.60 -10.38 -29.94
N SER A 1033 12.45 -9.09 -29.64
CA SER A 1033 13.30 -8.38 -28.67
C SER A 1033 12.49 -7.53 -27.68
N ALA A 1034 12.82 -7.67 -26.41
CA ALA A 1034 12.21 -6.98 -25.27
C ALA A 1034 13.04 -5.74 -24.88
N GLY A 1035 12.42 -4.56 -24.95
CA GLY A 1035 13.08 -3.29 -24.64
C GLY A 1035 12.71 -2.68 -23.29
N ALA A 1036 13.67 -1.99 -22.70
CA ALA A 1036 13.45 -1.08 -21.58
C ALA A 1036 12.71 0.21 -21.97
N ASP A 1037 12.45 0.41 -23.28
CA ASP A 1037 11.59 1.44 -23.87
C ASP A 1037 10.10 1.04 -23.90
N ASN A 1038 9.72 0.04 -23.10
CA ASN A 1038 8.39 -0.55 -22.96
C ASN A 1038 7.84 -1.21 -24.25
N MET A 1039 8.67 -1.36 -25.29
CA MET A 1039 8.27 -1.99 -26.55
C MET A 1039 8.81 -3.42 -26.66
N LEU A 1040 7.96 -4.28 -27.21
CA LEU A 1040 8.37 -5.54 -27.85
C LEU A 1040 8.47 -5.29 -29.36
N LYS A 1041 9.53 -5.77 -30.01
CA LYS A 1041 9.74 -5.64 -31.46
C LYS A 1041 9.95 -6.99 -32.12
N LEU A 1042 9.43 -7.14 -33.33
CA LEU A 1042 9.68 -8.29 -34.20
C LEU A 1042 10.52 -7.87 -35.40
N TRP A 1043 11.50 -8.69 -35.73
CA TRP A 1043 12.47 -8.47 -36.80
C TRP A 1043 12.60 -9.69 -37.68
N GLN A 1044 12.91 -9.47 -38.95
CA GLN A 1044 13.43 -10.49 -39.83
C GLN A 1044 14.97 -10.52 -39.75
N ARG A 1045 15.58 -11.67 -40.02
CA ARG A 1045 17.04 -11.91 -39.91
C ARG A 1045 17.91 -10.99 -40.77
N ASP A 1046 17.35 -10.37 -41.79
CA ASP A 1046 18.03 -9.44 -42.71
C ASP A 1046 18.32 -8.06 -42.07
N GLY A 1047 17.56 -7.68 -41.05
CA GLY A 1047 17.57 -6.36 -40.42
C GLY A 1047 16.18 -5.69 -40.34
N THR A 1048 15.18 -6.20 -41.06
CA THR A 1048 13.91 -5.51 -41.28
C THR A 1048 13.01 -5.57 -40.04
N LEU A 1049 12.59 -4.40 -39.53
CA LEU A 1049 11.61 -4.29 -38.44
C LEU A 1049 10.21 -4.62 -38.97
N LEU A 1050 9.68 -5.78 -38.58
CA LEU A 1050 8.36 -6.25 -39.00
C LEU A 1050 7.22 -5.58 -38.21
N ARG A 1051 7.40 -5.41 -36.89
CA ARG A 1051 6.34 -4.89 -36.00
C ARG A 1051 6.89 -4.33 -34.70
N SER A 1052 6.15 -3.38 -34.11
CA SER A 1052 6.35 -2.90 -32.73
C SER A 1052 5.03 -3.02 -31.98
N PHE A 1053 5.08 -3.56 -30.76
CA PHE A 1053 3.92 -3.90 -29.94
C PHE A 1053 3.78 -2.85 -28.84
N PHE A 1054 2.59 -2.27 -28.72
CA PHE A 1054 2.28 -1.21 -27.75
C PHE A 1054 1.30 -1.75 -26.71
N GLY A 1055 1.59 -1.54 -25.42
CA GLY A 1055 0.63 -1.84 -24.34
C GLY A 1055 1.19 -2.31 -23.01
N HIS A 1056 2.51 -2.35 -22.82
CA HIS A 1056 3.15 -2.42 -21.49
C HIS A 1056 3.42 -1.01 -20.95
N ASP A 1057 3.23 -0.83 -19.65
CA ASP A 1057 3.39 0.47 -18.98
C ASP A 1057 4.80 0.68 -18.39
N ALA A 1058 5.64 -0.36 -18.40
CA ALA A 1058 7.03 -0.33 -17.93
C ALA A 1058 7.92 -1.31 -18.72
N SER A 1059 9.23 -1.25 -18.45
CA SER A 1059 10.27 -2.00 -19.17
C SER A 1059 9.97 -3.49 -19.26
N ILE A 1060 10.11 -4.05 -20.47
CA ILE A 1060 10.01 -5.48 -20.72
C ILE A 1060 11.38 -6.11 -20.45
N TRP A 1061 11.41 -7.24 -19.76
CA TRP A 1061 12.63 -7.97 -19.40
C TRP A 1061 12.72 -9.32 -20.10
N GLY A 1062 11.65 -10.11 -20.07
CA GLY A 1062 11.58 -11.42 -20.70
C GLY A 1062 10.64 -11.44 -21.91
N VAL A 1063 10.98 -12.25 -22.91
CA VAL A 1063 10.16 -12.53 -24.08
C VAL A 1063 10.35 -13.99 -24.49
N ASP A 1064 9.28 -14.67 -24.88
CA ASP A 1064 9.34 -16.04 -25.41
C ASP A 1064 8.25 -16.29 -26.46
N PHE A 1065 8.48 -17.24 -27.37
CA PHE A 1065 7.50 -17.72 -28.35
C PHE A 1065 6.83 -19.00 -27.87
N SER A 1066 5.56 -19.19 -28.21
CA SER A 1066 4.94 -20.51 -28.12
C SER A 1066 5.63 -21.50 -29.05
N PRO A 1067 5.67 -22.81 -28.74
CA PRO A 1067 6.30 -23.83 -29.59
C PRO A 1067 5.73 -23.93 -31.02
N ASP A 1068 4.51 -23.43 -31.25
CA ASP A 1068 3.89 -23.35 -32.57
C ASP A 1068 4.15 -22.02 -33.31
N GLY A 1069 4.91 -21.10 -32.71
CA GLY A 1069 5.31 -19.81 -33.26
C GLY A 1069 4.21 -18.74 -33.34
N LYS A 1070 2.98 -19.02 -32.92
CA LYS A 1070 1.83 -18.12 -33.12
C LYS A 1070 1.65 -17.07 -32.02
N ILE A 1071 2.02 -17.42 -30.78
CA ILE A 1071 1.85 -16.58 -29.61
C ILE A 1071 3.21 -16.11 -29.11
N ILE A 1072 3.30 -14.85 -28.70
CA ILE A 1072 4.46 -14.30 -28.00
C ILE A 1072 4.03 -13.96 -26.58
N ALA A 1073 4.81 -14.35 -25.59
CA ALA A 1073 4.66 -13.90 -24.21
C ALA A 1073 5.71 -12.82 -23.90
N SER A 1074 5.33 -11.77 -23.18
CA SER A 1074 6.25 -10.74 -22.70
C SER A 1074 6.05 -10.44 -21.21
N ALA A 1075 7.15 -10.40 -20.47
CA ALA A 1075 7.20 -10.13 -19.03
C ALA A 1075 7.72 -8.71 -18.74
N SER A 1076 6.99 -7.93 -17.94
CA SER A 1076 7.31 -6.54 -17.66
C SER A 1076 7.31 -6.19 -16.17
N LEU A 1077 8.08 -5.15 -15.84
CA LEU A 1077 8.05 -4.50 -14.52
C LEU A 1077 6.70 -3.85 -14.17
N ASP A 1078 5.76 -3.74 -15.12
CA ASP A 1078 4.37 -3.33 -14.87
C ASP A 1078 3.54 -4.38 -14.11
N LYS A 1079 4.19 -5.48 -13.70
CA LYS A 1079 3.65 -6.61 -12.93
C LYS A 1079 2.75 -7.54 -13.75
N THR A 1080 2.78 -7.42 -15.09
CA THR A 1080 1.97 -8.22 -15.99
C THR A 1080 2.81 -9.09 -16.91
N VAL A 1081 2.20 -10.20 -17.33
CA VAL A 1081 2.60 -10.92 -18.54
C VAL A 1081 1.55 -10.66 -19.60
N LYS A 1082 1.96 -10.34 -20.83
CA LYS A 1082 1.04 -10.16 -21.96
C LYS A 1082 1.27 -11.24 -23.00
N LEU A 1083 0.17 -11.77 -23.53
CA LEU A 1083 0.13 -12.73 -24.63
C LEU A 1083 -0.32 -12.01 -25.88
N TRP A 1084 0.46 -12.11 -26.94
CA TRP A 1084 0.23 -11.45 -28.21
C TRP A 1084 0.17 -12.47 -29.34
N ASN A 1085 -0.64 -12.22 -30.36
CA ASN A 1085 -0.49 -12.90 -31.65
C ASN A 1085 0.64 -12.22 -32.45
N ILE A 1086 1.24 -12.94 -33.39
CA ILE A 1086 2.35 -12.44 -34.22
C ILE A 1086 1.99 -11.20 -35.08
N ASP A 1087 0.70 -10.97 -35.31
CA ASP A 1087 0.14 -9.78 -35.99
C ASP A 1087 0.11 -8.50 -35.13
N GLY A 1088 0.52 -8.55 -33.85
CA GLY A 1088 0.47 -7.41 -32.94
C GLY A 1088 -0.77 -7.33 -32.05
N THR A 1089 -1.76 -8.19 -32.23
CA THR A 1089 -2.98 -8.17 -31.41
C THR A 1089 -2.72 -8.73 -30.01
N LEU A 1090 -3.18 -8.00 -28.98
CA LEU A 1090 -3.10 -8.42 -27.59
C LEU A 1090 -4.20 -9.45 -27.31
N LEU A 1091 -3.83 -10.70 -27.04
CA LEU A 1091 -4.76 -11.80 -26.76
C LEU A 1091 -5.26 -11.78 -25.31
N LYS A 1092 -4.33 -11.69 -24.34
CA LYS A 1092 -4.64 -11.68 -22.90
C LYS A 1092 -3.56 -10.87 -22.15
N THR A 1093 -3.96 -10.27 -21.02
CA THR A 1093 -3.02 -9.76 -19.99
C THR A 1093 -3.23 -10.58 -18.72
N LEU A 1094 -2.13 -11.03 -18.11
CA LEU A 1094 -2.10 -11.90 -16.93
C LEU A 1094 -1.59 -11.08 -15.73
N THR A 1095 -2.35 -11.02 -14.63
CA THR A 1095 -2.22 -9.97 -13.60
C THR A 1095 -2.25 -10.50 -12.15
N ALA A 1096 -1.60 -11.65 -11.90
CA ALA A 1096 -1.53 -12.27 -10.57
C ALA A 1096 -0.26 -11.93 -9.76
N HIS A 1097 0.83 -11.53 -10.42
CA HIS A 1097 2.06 -11.12 -9.73
C HIS A 1097 1.87 -9.79 -8.96
N SER A 1098 2.57 -9.67 -7.83
CA SER A 1098 2.57 -8.46 -6.99
C SER A 1098 3.83 -7.61 -7.14
N GLY A 1099 4.89 -8.19 -7.72
CA GLY A 1099 6.14 -7.55 -8.12
C GLY A 1099 6.29 -7.49 -9.65
N GLY A 1100 7.36 -6.83 -10.13
CA GLY A 1100 7.66 -6.76 -11.56
C GLY A 1100 8.13 -8.11 -12.10
N VAL A 1101 7.59 -8.54 -13.24
CA VAL A 1101 7.91 -9.82 -13.89
C VAL A 1101 9.17 -9.66 -14.73
N ARG A 1102 10.09 -10.62 -14.62
CA ARG A 1102 11.44 -10.56 -15.20
C ARG A 1102 11.68 -11.63 -16.26
N GLY A 1103 11.29 -12.86 -16.00
CA GLY A 1103 11.41 -13.99 -16.92
C GLY A 1103 10.06 -14.58 -17.30
N VAL A 1104 10.00 -15.18 -18.49
CA VAL A 1104 8.83 -15.93 -18.99
C VAL A 1104 9.31 -17.06 -19.91
N ALA A 1105 8.70 -18.24 -19.82
CA ALA A 1105 9.02 -19.39 -20.67
C ALA A 1105 7.81 -20.31 -20.89
N PHE A 1106 7.52 -20.69 -22.14
CA PHE A 1106 6.52 -21.69 -22.50
C PHE A 1106 7.03 -23.10 -22.23
N SER A 1107 6.15 -23.99 -21.78
CA SER A 1107 6.43 -25.43 -21.79
C SER A 1107 6.57 -25.93 -23.24
N PRO A 1108 7.37 -26.98 -23.51
CA PRO A 1108 7.54 -27.52 -24.87
C PRO A 1108 6.25 -28.00 -25.55
N ASP A 1109 5.20 -28.31 -24.78
CA ASP A 1109 3.88 -28.67 -25.32
C ASP A 1109 2.94 -27.46 -25.54
N GLY A 1110 3.38 -26.25 -25.18
CA GLY A 1110 2.65 -24.99 -25.34
C GLY A 1110 1.47 -24.77 -24.38
N LYS A 1111 1.22 -25.68 -23.43
CA LYS A 1111 0.02 -25.62 -22.56
C LYS A 1111 0.24 -24.83 -21.27
N ILE A 1112 1.48 -24.72 -20.82
CA ILE A 1112 1.86 -24.03 -19.59
C ILE A 1112 2.79 -22.87 -19.94
N LEU A 1113 2.56 -21.72 -19.32
CA LEU A 1113 3.54 -20.64 -19.28
C LEU A 1113 4.11 -20.55 -17.86
N ALA A 1114 5.43 -20.46 -17.71
CA ALA A 1114 6.07 -20.09 -16.47
C ALA A 1114 6.40 -18.60 -16.50
N SER A 1115 6.21 -17.86 -15.40
CA SER A 1115 6.69 -16.50 -15.24
C SER A 1115 7.38 -16.26 -13.90
N ALA A 1116 8.52 -15.59 -13.92
CA ALA A 1116 9.37 -15.29 -12.75
C ALA A 1116 9.27 -13.82 -12.35
N SER A 1117 9.16 -13.54 -11.05
CA SER A 1117 8.84 -12.19 -10.56
C SER A 1117 9.68 -11.72 -9.37
N SER A 1118 9.69 -10.39 -9.23
CA SER A 1118 10.27 -9.67 -8.10
C SER A 1118 9.49 -9.83 -6.78
N ASP A 1119 8.36 -10.53 -6.80
CA ASP A 1119 7.63 -10.96 -5.59
C ASP A 1119 8.10 -12.31 -5.02
N ARG A 1120 9.26 -12.82 -5.49
CA ARG A 1120 9.88 -14.09 -5.04
C ARG A 1120 9.12 -15.34 -5.46
N THR A 1121 8.09 -15.20 -6.30
CA THR A 1121 7.28 -16.33 -6.79
C THR A 1121 7.51 -16.61 -8.27
N ILE A 1122 7.17 -17.83 -8.65
CA ILE A 1122 6.98 -18.24 -10.04
C ILE A 1122 5.50 -18.58 -10.22
N ILE A 1123 4.90 -18.23 -11.35
CA ILE A 1123 3.53 -18.61 -11.66
C ILE A 1123 3.51 -19.52 -12.89
N LEU A 1124 2.85 -20.67 -12.76
CA LEU A 1124 2.51 -21.58 -13.85
C LEU A 1124 1.08 -21.29 -14.33
N TRP A 1125 0.94 -20.73 -15.52
CA TRP A 1125 -0.34 -20.38 -16.14
C TRP A 1125 -0.84 -21.52 -17.02
N ASN A 1126 -2.12 -21.91 -16.88
CA ASN A 1126 -2.75 -22.89 -17.74
C ASN A 1126 -3.33 -22.19 -18.99
N LEU A 1127 -2.62 -22.27 -20.11
CA LEU A 1127 -2.96 -21.54 -21.33
C LEU A 1127 -4.21 -22.09 -22.02
N ASP A 1128 -4.41 -23.42 -22.01
CA ASP A 1128 -5.63 -24.07 -22.53
C ASP A 1128 -6.89 -23.43 -21.93
N ARG A 1129 -6.91 -23.25 -20.61
CA ARG A 1129 -8.03 -22.60 -19.90
C ARG A 1129 -8.05 -21.09 -20.14
N ILE A 1130 -6.92 -20.39 -20.02
CA ILE A 1130 -6.85 -18.92 -20.09
C ILE A 1130 -7.26 -18.37 -21.47
N LEU A 1131 -6.84 -19.04 -22.54
CA LEU A 1131 -7.15 -18.62 -23.91
C LEU A 1131 -8.66 -18.76 -24.19
N GLN A 1132 -9.25 -19.89 -23.77
CA GLN A 1132 -10.68 -20.21 -23.93
C GLN A 1132 -11.60 -19.56 -22.89
N LEU A 1133 -11.05 -18.87 -21.88
CA LEU A 1133 -11.82 -18.34 -20.75
C LEU A 1133 -12.82 -17.23 -21.14
N ASP A 1134 -14.12 -17.49 -20.95
CA ASP A 1134 -15.10 -16.43 -20.69
C ASP A 1134 -14.90 -15.91 -19.26
N LYS A 1135 -14.32 -14.71 -19.18
CA LYS A 1135 -14.01 -14.03 -17.92
C LYS A 1135 -15.26 -13.73 -17.10
N LEU A 1136 -16.38 -13.39 -17.74
CA LEU A 1136 -17.61 -12.99 -17.06
C LEU A 1136 -18.34 -14.22 -16.52
N ALA A 1137 -18.46 -15.28 -17.33
CA ALA A 1137 -19.06 -16.54 -16.88
C ALA A 1137 -18.27 -17.16 -15.71
N TYR A 1138 -16.92 -17.16 -15.78
CA TYR A 1138 -16.08 -17.66 -14.68
C TYR A 1138 -16.20 -16.78 -13.43
N ALA A 1139 -16.19 -15.44 -13.57
CA ALA A 1139 -16.38 -14.51 -12.47
C ALA A 1139 -17.76 -14.68 -11.79
N CYS A 1140 -18.83 -14.83 -12.58
CA CYS A 1140 -20.17 -15.08 -12.09
C CYS A 1140 -20.29 -16.41 -11.35
N ASN A 1141 -19.66 -17.47 -11.86
CA ASN A 1141 -19.60 -18.76 -11.16
C ASN A 1141 -18.82 -18.69 -9.84
N TRP A 1142 -17.78 -17.85 -9.75
CA TRP A 1142 -17.02 -17.64 -8.52
C TRP A 1142 -17.88 -17.02 -7.41
N VAL A 1143 -18.72 -16.03 -7.75
CA VAL A 1143 -19.56 -15.30 -6.77
C VAL A 1143 -20.98 -15.86 -6.62
N LYS A 1144 -21.33 -16.96 -7.32
CA LYS A 1144 -22.69 -17.52 -7.40
C LYS A 1144 -23.32 -17.77 -6.03
N ASP A 1145 -22.60 -18.45 -5.15
CA ASP A 1145 -23.05 -18.77 -3.79
C ASP A 1145 -23.26 -17.50 -2.94
N TYR A 1146 -22.38 -16.50 -3.07
CA TYR A 1146 -22.48 -15.22 -2.37
C TYR A 1146 -23.74 -14.44 -2.80
N LEU A 1147 -23.96 -14.31 -4.11
CA LEU A 1147 -25.13 -13.61 -4.65
C LEU A 1147 -26.45 -14.28 -4.26
N GLN A 1148 -26.48 -15.62 -4.16
CA GLN A 1148 -27.68 -16.35 -3.78
C GLN A 1148 -27.96 -16.32 -2.27
N THR A 1149 -26.92 -16.40 -1.42
CA THR A 1149 -27.11 -16.68 0.02
C THR A 1149 -26.91 -15.48 0.95
N ASN A 1150 -26.20 -14.43 0.53
CA ASN A 1150 -26.02 -13.24 1.37
C ASN A 1150 -27.37 -12.53 1.61
N GLN A 1151 -27.75 -12.35 2.87
CA GLN A 1151 -29.01 -11.74 3.29
C GLN A 1151 -29.04 -10.21 3.13
N GLN A 1152 -27.87 -9.56 2.99
CA GLN A 1152 -27.77 -8.10 2.89
C GLN A 1152 -27.87 -7.55 1.46
N LEU A 1153 -27.85 -8.41 0.43
CA LEU A 1153 -27.96 -7.99 -0.98
C LEU A 1153 -29.40 -7.68 -1.37
N GLU A 1154 -29.57 -6.57 -2.09
CA GLU A 1154 -30.82 -6.20 -2.75
C GLU A 1154 -31.17 -7.17 -3.88
N GLN A 1155 -32.45 -7.20 -4.27
CA GLN A 1155 -32.95 -8.15 -5.27
C GLN A 1155 -32.35 -7.92 -6.67
N SER A 1156 -31.96 -6.69 -6.99
CA SER A 1156 -31.19 -6.35 -8.19
C SER A 1156 -29.85 -7.08 -8.25
N ASP A 1157 -29.12 -7.08 -7.13
CA ASP A 1157 -27.74 -7.53 -7.04
C ASP A 1157 -27.67 -9.05 -7.02
N ARG A 1158 -28.67 -9.71 -6.41
CA ARG A 1158 -28.86 -11.16 -6.50
C ARG A 1158 -28.98 -11.65 -7.95
N ASN A 1159 -29.58 -10.84 -8.81
CA ASN A 1159 -29.74 -11.13 -10.23
C ASN A 1159 -28.51 -10.72 -11.08
N LEU A 1160 -27.43 -10.20 -10.47
CA LEU A 1160 -26.24 -9.75 -11.19
C LEU A 1160 -25.64 -10.82 -12.12
N CYS A 1161 -25.85 -12.11 -11.82
CA CYS A 1161 -25.37 -13.25 -12.61
C CYS A 1161 -26.47 -14.20 -13.10
N SER A 1162 -27.74 -13.74 -13.20
CA SER A 1162 -28.90 -14.55 -13.64
C SER A 1162 -28.68 -15.29 -14.96
N ASP A 1163 -28.00 -14.67 -15.90
CA ASP A 1163 -27.89 -15.13 -17.30
C ASP A 1163 -26.91 -16.31 -17.46
N PHE A 1164 -26.23 -16.71 -16.39
CA PHE A 1164 -25.29 -17.84 -16.30
C PHE A 1164 -25.75 -18.87 -15.23
N GLY A 1165 -27.07 -18.93 -14.99
CA GLY A 1165 -27.75 -19.66 -13.91
C GLY A 1165 -27.84 -21.17 -14.10
#